data_AF-A0A161ZUN9-F1
#
_entry.id   AF-A0A161ZUN9-F1
#
_cell.length_a   1.000
_cell.length_b   1.000
_cell.length_c   1.000
_cell.angle_alpha   90.00
_cell.angle_beta   90.00
_cell.angle_gamma   90.00
#
_symmetry.space_group_name_H-M   'P 1'
#
loop_
_entity.id
_entity.type
_entity.pdbx_description
1 polymer ?
#
loop_
_entity_poly.entity_id
_entity_poly.type
_entity_poly.pdbx_seq_one_letter_code
_entity_poly.pdbx_strand_id
1 'polypeptide(L)'
;MAVATKPHVAVLPSPGMGHLIPLLEFAKRLATHHAVHVSFLVVTTESSPAQRRYLDSAALPSDLHVIKLPPADVSSVITPDMPILTKLSLLCRESVKPLGSIFEKISLPKALIIDNFMGDAFDICKNFNVPVYTFYTSATKSLALALYLRKLDKEVDCEFVDVAEGSIRVPGCKSIYVDDLQDSLKNRKAEAYKWNMLHASRLTMATGIFVNTWDDFESKSSWFHGLNNDPYFRNLPAPPLYRVGPLIKHDEAVAESDAFILSWLDNQECDSVLFVALGSGGTMTSEQLSELALGLEMSKQKFVFVVRKPSDIDEAHVYETVSKSNTNVRSSLVWNNTQLQPLYLWLFEFDKYDVSNSRQCDIMTMSMESELKPINPTSPKSDDQPLLKPDPSSPTRPDIRDLETKCAAYVRHDVYGTMGRGQIPWSEKVLIGFALITLLPLRVVLSLSILVVYYLICRVCTMFSKPSGDDEQEDYAHMGGWRQTVVVKSGMFLSRALLFVIGFYWIPETSTQEAERSDQSDEAIRPGAIVSNHISYLDILYHMSASFPSFVAKRSVGKLPLVGLISKCLGCVYVQRESKSSDFKGVSGVVNERVREAHQNKSAPVMMLFPEGTTTNGEYLLPFKTGAFLPKAPVLPVILRYPYQRFSPAWDTISGVRHVILLFCQFVNHLEVTRLPVYCPSQEEKDDPKLYADNVRKLMADKGNLIMADIGLAEKREYHAALNGNNSLRTVLHQKAE
;
A
#
# COMPACT_ATOMS: atom_id res chain seq x y z
N MET A 1 -65.38 -1.04 -3.94
CA MET A 1 -64.51 0.15 -4.01
C MET A 1 -63.42 -0.14 -5.02
N ALA A 2 -63.23 0.69 -6.05
CA ALA A 2 -62.13 0.54 -6.99
C ALA A 2 -60.81 0.75 -6.22
N VAL A 3 -59.89 -0.22 -6.27
CA VAL A 3 -58.55 -0.06 -5.71
C VAL A 3 -57.88 1.08 -6.47
N ALA A 4 -57.62 2.20 -5.82
CA ALA A 4 -56.92 3.32 -6.45
C ALA A 4 -55.55 2.83 -6.94
N THR A 5 -55.29 2.97 -8.24
CA THR A 5 -54.02 2.54 -8.84
C THR A 5 -52.91 3.49 -8.40
N LYS A 6 -51.87 2.93 -7.77
CA LYS A 6 -50.69 3.69 -7.34
C LYS A 6 -50.00 4.30 -8.57
N PRO A 7 -49.53 5.56 -8.51
CA PRO A 7 -48.74 6.12 -9.60
C PRO A 7 -47.45 5.32 -9.79
N HIS A 8 -47.08 5.05 -11.04
CA HIS A 8 -45.85 4.34 -11.38
C HIS A 8 -44.72 5.30 -11.70
N VAL A 9 -43.55 5.09 -11.10
CA VAL A 9 -42.35 5.89 -11.30
C VAL A 9 -41.17 4.95 -11.56
N ALA A 10 -40.28 5.33 -12.48
CA ALA A 10 -39.03 4.62 -12.73
C ALA A 10 -37.84 5.38 -12.13
N VAL A 11 -36.85 4.65 -11.61
CA VAL A 11 -35.61 5.20 -11.05
C VAL A 11 -34.43 4.50 -11.71
N LEU A 12 -33.48 5.29 -12.25
CA LEU A 12 -32.35 4.80 -13.04
C LEU A 12 -31.02 5.40 -12.51
N PRO A 13 -30.35 4.71 -11.58
CA PRO A 13 -28.99 5.06 -11.17
C PRO A 13 -27.96 4.74 -12.26
N SER A 14 -26.86 5.48 -12.23
CA SER A 14 -25.64 5.12 -12.96
C SER A 14 -24.81 4.06 -12.19
N PRO A 15 -23.89 3.36 -12.86
CA PRO A 15 -23.00 2.40 -12.21
C PRO A 15 -22.16 3.04 -11.10
N GLY A 16 -22.01 2.32 -9.98
CA GLY A 16 -21.22 2.73 -8.82
C GLY A 16 -22.06 2.85 -7.54
N MET A 17 -21.53 2.36 -6.42
CA MET A 17 -22.28 2.31 -5.15
C MET A 17 -22.69 3.70 -4.64
N GLY A 18 -21.88 4.73 -4.91
CA GLY A 18 -22.19 6.13 -4.57
C GLY A 18 -23.42 6.69 -5.29
N HIS A 19 -23.79 6.12 -6.44
CA HIS A 19 -25.00 6.46 -7.18
C HIS A 19 -26.16 5.54 -6.78
N LEU A 20 -25.90 4.24 -6.74
CA LEU A 20 -26.90 3.21 -6.46
C LEU A 20 -27.55 3.35 -5.08
N ILE A 21 -26.75 3.55 -4.02
CA ILE A 21 -27.25 3.58 -2.63
C ILE A 21 -28.28 4.70 -2.42
N PRO A 22 -27.97 5.99 -2.66
CA PRO A 22 -28.92 7.06 -2.38
C PRO A 22 -30.18 6.98 -3.24
N LEU A 23 -30.07 6.55 -4.52
CA LEU A 23 -31.24 6.38 -5.37
C LEU A 23 -32.11 5.18 -4.94
N LEU A 24 -31.52 4.10 -4.44
CA LEU A 24 -32.31 2.99 -3.90
C LEU A 24 -33.04 3.40 -2.62
N GLU A 25 -32.39 4.15 -1.73
CA GLU A 25 -33.04 4.66 -0.52
C GLU A 25 -34.15 5.66 -0.85
N PHE A 26 -33.95 6.49 -1.87
CA PHE A 26 -35.00 7.35 -2.42
C PHE A 26 -36.19 6.53 -2.93
N ALA A 27 -35.92 5.50 -3.73
CA ALA A 27 -36.95 4.59 -4.26
C ALA A 27 -37.72 3.87 -3.15
N LYS A 28 -37.03 3.40 -2.10
CA LYS A 28 -37.67 2.79 -0.92
C LYS A 28 -38.61 3.76 -0.22
N ARG A 29 -38.21 5.03 -0.03
CA ARG A 29 -39.06 6.05 0.60
C ARG A 29 -40.29 6.39 -0.25
N LEU A 30 -40.15 6.47 -1.58
CA LEU A 30 -41.29 6.63 -2.48
C LEU A 30 -42.31 5.49 -2.34
N ALA A 31 -41.83 4.24 -2.33
CA ALA A 31 -42.69 3.08 -2.21
C ALA A 31 -43.39 2.99 -0.84
N THR A 32 -42.68 3.28 0.24
CA THR A 32 -43.17 3.11 1.62
C THR A 32 -44.03 4.27 2.12
N HIS A 33 -43.64 5.52 1.85
CA HIS A 33 -44.28 6.69 2.45
C HIS A 33 -45.22 7.44 1.51
N HIS A 34 -45.12 7.21 0.20
CA HIS A 34 -45.86 7.99 -0.81
C HIS A 34 -46.81 7.14 -1.67
N ALA A 35 -46.98 5.85 -1.34
CA ALA A 35 -47.84 4.92 -2.06
C ALA A 35 -47.57 4.90 -3.58
N VAL A 36 -46.30 4.95 -3.97
CA VAL A 36 -45.83 4.94 -5.37
C VAL A 36 -45.39 3.52 -5.74
N HIS A 37 -45.79 3.05 -6.92
CA HIS A 37 -45.19 1.86 -7.51
C HIS A 37 -43.86 2.24 -8.18
N VAL A 38 -42.76 1.62 -7.79
CA VAL A 38 -41.41 1.99 -8.22
C VAL A 38 -40.76 0.87 -9.02
N SER A 39 -40.34 1.20 -10.25
CA SER A 39 -39.44 0.37 -11.05
C SER A 39 -38.01 0.86 -10.91
N PHE A 40 -37.18 0.10 -10.19
CA PHE A 40 -35.77 0.42 -10.00
C PHE A 40 -34.92 -0.26 -11.09
N LEU A 41 -34.51 0.53 -12.09
CA LEU A 41 -33.81 0.06 -13.28
C LEU A 41 -32.31 -0.07 -13.01
N VAL A 42 -31.71 -1.24 -13.29
CA VAL A 42 -30.32 -1.53 -12.94
C VAL A 42 -29.48 -1.81 -14.17
N VAL A 43 -28.41 -1.03 -14.35
CA VAL A 43 -27.37 -1.33 -15.34
C VAL A 43 -26.62 -2.58 -14.91
N THR A 44 -26.60 -3.60 -15.78
CA THR A 44 -25.94 -4.89 -15.51
C THR A 44 -24.56 -5.03 -16.14
N THR A 45 -24.25 -4.21 -17.13
CA THR A 45 -22.93 -4.15 -17.77
C THR A 45 -21.87 -3.86 -16.70
N GLU A 46 -20.87 -4.72 -16.56
CA GLU A 46 -19.81 -4.61 -15.54
C GLU A 46 -20.33 -4.56 -14.07
N SER A 47 -21.47 -5.22 -13.77
CA SER A 47 -22.05 -5.20 -12.42
C SER A 47 -21.13 -5.81 -11.34
N SER A 48 -20.91 -5.06 -10.25
CA SER A 48 -20.08 -5.54 -9.14
C SER A 48 -20.82 -6.56 -8.24
N PRO A 49 -20.10 -7.49 -7.59
CA PRO A 49 -20.68 -8.36 -6.56
C PRO A 49 -21.39 -7.59 -5.43
N ALA A 50 -20.84 -6.42 -5.03
CA ALA A 50 -21.43 -5.58 -3.99
C ALA A 50 -22.79 -5.01 -4.40
N GLN A 51 -22.93 -4.57 -5.65
CA GLN A 51 -24.21 -4.12 -6.20
C GLN A 51 -25.24 -5.26 -6.22
N ARG A 52 -24.86 -6.45 -6.69
CA ARG A 52 -25.75 -7.62 -6.70
C ARG A 52 -26.20 -7.98 -5.29
N ARG A 53 -25.26 -8.16 -4.36
CA ARG A 53 -25.56 -8.44 -2.95
C ARG A 53 -26.46 -7.38 -2.35
N TYR A 54 -26.19 -6.09 -2.58
CA TYR A 54 -27.00 -5.01 -2.01
C TYR A 54 -28.44 -5.03 -2.53
N LEU A 55 -28.65 -5.29 -3.82
CA LEU A 55 -29.99 -5.40 -4.40
C LEU A 55 -30.72 -6.68 -3.97
N ASP A 56 -29.99 -7.79 -3.81
CA ASP A 56 -30.54 -9.10 -3.45
C ASP A 56 -30.82 -9.23 -1.93
N SER A 57 -30.06 -8.53 -1.08
CA SER A 57 -30.18 -8.57 0.39
C SER A 57 -31.08 -7.47 0.97
N ALA A 58 -31.40 -6.43 0.21
CA ALA A 58 -32.29 -5.38 0.67
C ALA A 58 -33.69 -5.95 0.93
N ALA A 59 -34.24 -5.71 2.11
CA ALA A 59 -35.68 -5.87 2.33
C ALA A 59 -36.39 -4.79 1.49
N LEU A 60 -36.79 -5.17 0.27
CA LEU A 60 -37.44 -4.26 -0.66
C LEU A 60 -38.95 -4.15 -0.32
N PRO A 61 -39.51 -2.93 -0.30
CA PRO A 61 -40.95 -2.74 -0.19
C PRO A 61 -41.70 -3.47 -1.31
N SER A 62 -42.92 -3.95 -1.04
CA SER A 62 -43.72 -4.71 -2.01
C SER A 62 -44.01 -3.96 -3.31
N ASP A 63 -44.03 -2.63 -3.26
CA ASP A 63 -44.26 -1.77 -4.43
C ASP A 63 -42.97 -1.36 -5.16
N LEU A 64 -41.80 -1.86 -4.75
CA LEU A 64 -40.51 -1.58 -5.38
C LEU A 64 -39.99 -2.84 -6.08
N HIS A 65 -39.88 -2.77 -7.41
CA HIS A 65 -39.38 -3.87 -8.24
C HIS A 65 -38.09 -3.50 -8.93
N VAL A 66 -37.08 -4.35 -8.76
CA VAL A 66 -35.78 -4.22 -9.43
C VAL A 66 -35.86 -4.83 -10.83
N ILE A 67 -35.58 -4.03 -11.85
CA ILE A 67 -35.60 -4.43 -13.27
C ILE A 67 -34.19 -4.30 -13.83
N LYS A 68 -33.63 -5.43 -14.29
CA LYS A 68 -32.29 -5.47 -14.88
C LYS A 68 -32.36 -5.06 -16.35
N LEU A 69 -31.58 -4.03 -16.72
CA LEU A 69 -31.41 -3.65 -18.12
C LEU A 69 -30.59 -4.72 -18.86
N PRO A 70 -30.78 -4.88 -20.19
CA PRO A 70 -29.92 -5.74 -20.98
C PRO A 70 -28.45 -5.27 -20.91
N PRO A 71 -27.46 -6.17 -20.82
CA PRO A 71 -26.05 -5.80 -20.89
C PRO A 71 -25.75 -5.09 -22.22
N ALA A 72 -25.04 -3.97 -22.13
CA ALA A 72 -24.55 -3.23 -23.29
C ALA A 72 -23.17 -3.75 -23.69
N ASP A 73 -22.92 -3.85 -25.00
CA ASP A 73 -21.56 -4.10 -25.52
C ASP A 73 -20.80 -2.78 -25.63
N VAL A 74 -19.81 -2.61 -24.77
CA VAL A 74 -18.97 -1.41 -24.69
C VAL A 74 -17.53 -1.65 -25.14
N SER A 75 -17.22 -2.88 -25.58
CA SER A 75 -15.85 -3.31 -25.89
C SER A 75 -15.20 -2.52 -27.03
N SER A 76 -16.01 -1.98 -27.95
CA SER A 76 -15.57 -1.19 -29.10
C SER A 76 -15.39 0.30 -28.81
N VAL A 77 -15.91 0.80 -27.68
CA VAL A 77 -15.95 2.24 -27.37
C VAL A 77 -15.21 2.60 -26.08
N ILE A 78 -14.93 1.63 -25.19
CA ILE A 78 -14.21 1.85 -23.94
C ILE A 78 -12.84 1.18 -24.02
N THR A 79 -11.77 1.95 -23.78
CA THR A 79 -10.39 1.44 -23.66
C THR A 79 -9.84 1.64 -22.25
N PRO A 80 -8.87 0.80 -21.80
CA PRO A 80 -8.36 0.83 -20.43
C PRO A 80 -7.67 2.12 -19.99
N ASP A 81 -7.17 2.91 -20.93
CA ASP A 81 -6.46 4.16 -20.71
C ASP A 81 -7.38 5.39 -20.61
N MET A 82 -8.68 5.25 -20.88
CA MET A 82 -9.61 6.38 -20.80
C MET A 82 -9.80 6.88 -19.35
N PRO A 83 -9.95 8.20 -19.16
CA PRO A 83 -10.32 8.77 -17.87
C PRO A 83 -11.63 8.18 -17.34
N ILE A 84 -11.72 8.04 -16.02
CA ILE A 84 -12.85 7.37 -15.36
C ILE A 84 -14.22 7.95 -15.74
N LEU A 85 -14.30 9.29 -15.75
CA LEU A 85 -15.51 10.02 -16.10
C LEU A 85 -15.97 9.69 -17.54
N THR A 86 -15.03 9.64 -18.47
CA THR A 86 -15.27 9.31 -19.88
C THR A 86 -15.80 7.89 -20.02
N LYS A 87 -15.16 6.91 -19.36
CA LYS A 87 -15.60 5.51 -19.34
C LYS A 87 -17.03 5.38 -18.80
N LEU A 88 -17.30 5.97 -17.64
CA LEU A 88 -18.62 5.93 -17.00
C LEU A 88 -19.69 6.56 -17.91
N SER A 89 -19.38 7.68 -18.54
CA SER A 89 -20.33 8.38 -19.42
C SER A 89 -20.66 7.57 -20.68
N LEU A 90 -19.66 6.94 -21.30
CA LEU A 90 -19.86 6.03 -22.43
C LEU A 90 -20.67 4.79 -22.03
N LEU A 91 -20.34 4.18 -20.89
CA LEU A 91 -21.07 3.03 -20.35
C LEU A 91 -22.55 3.37 -20.11
N CYS A 92 -22.82 4.53 -19.51
CA CYS A 92 -24.19 5.01 -19.29
C CYS A 92 -24.92 5.24 -20.62
N ARG A 93 -24.29 5.93 -21.58
CA ARG A 93 -24.85 6.17 -22.92
C ARG A 93 -25.25 4.87 -23.62
N GLU A 94 -24.41 3.85 -23.58
CA GLU A 94 -24.71 2.57 -24.20
C GLU A 94 -25.82 1.81 -23.43
N SER A 95 -25.81 1.90 -22.10
CA SER A 95 -26.77 1.20 -21.24
C SER A 95 -28.18 1.79 -21.27
N VAL A 96 -28.37 3.06 -21.65
CA VAL A 96 -29.70 3.66 -21.76
C VAL A 96 -30.44 3.29 -23.04
N LYS A 97 -29.75 2.82 -24.10
CA LYS A 97 -30.37 2.55 -25.41
C LYS A 97 -31.61 1.64 -25.36
N PRO A 98 -31.65 0.57 -24.54
CA PRO A 98 -32.83 -0.30 -24.45
C PRO A 98 -34.02 0.30 -23.69
N LEU A 99 -33.90 1.48 -23.09
CA LEU A 99 -34.89 2.04 -22.16
C LEU A 99 -36.31 2.13 -22.75
N GLY A 100 -36.45 2.51 -24.02
CA GLY A 100 -37.76 2.54 -24.69
C GLY A 100 -38.47 1.18 -24.70
N SER A 101 -37.75 0.12 -25.09
CA SER A 101 -38.26 -1.26 -25.07
C SER A 101 -38.54 -1.78 -23.64
N ILE A 102 -37.87 -1.23 -22.63
CA ILE A 102 -38.14 -1.56 -21.23
C ILE A 102 -39.46 -0.94 -20.79
N PHE A 103 -39.74 0.31 -21.16
CA PHE A 103 -41.02 0.97 -20.86
C PHE A 103 -42.23 0.24 -21.45
N GLU A 104 -42.09 -0.38 -22.62
CA GLU A 104 -43.13 -1.24 -23.20
C GLU A 104 -43.43 -2.46 -22.33
N LYS A 105 -42.43 -3.01 -21.63
CA LYS A 105 -42.57 -4.21 -20.79
C LYS A 105 -43.11 -3.91 -19.39
N ILE A 106 -42.74 -2.77 -18.82
CA ILE A 106 -43.03 -2.44 -17.40
C ILE A 106 -44.21 -1.47 -17.23
N SER A 107 -44.91 -1.16 -18.32
CA SER A 107 -45.85 -0.04 -18.46
C SER A 107 -45.17 1.33 -18.34
N LEU A 108 -45.76 2.33 -19.00
CA LEU A 108 -45.12 3.64 -19.12
C LEU A 108 -45.14 4.40 -17.77
N PRO A 109 -43.98 4.75 -17.19
CA PRO A 109 -43.96 5.45 -15.91
C PRO A 109 -44.43 6.89 -16.06
N LYS A 110 -45.03 7.44 -15.00
CA LYS A 110 -45.43 8.84 -14.90
C LYS A 110 -44.25 9.81 -14.82
N ALA A 111 -43.10 9.33 -14.36
CA ALA A 111 -41.85 10.06 -14.32
C ALA A 111 -40.67 9.10 -14.29
N LEU A 112 -39.53 9.54 -14.82
CA LEU A 112 -38.24 8.87 -14.67
C LEU A 112 -37.31 9.74 -13.81
N ILE A 113 -36.75 9.17 -12.74
CA ILE A 113 -35.69 9.80 -11.96
C ILE A 113 -34.36 9.18 -12.38
N ILE A 114 -33.43 9.99 -12.84
CA ILE A 114 -32.13 9.56 -13.32
C ILE A 114 -30.99 10.08 -12.44
N ASP A 115 -29.90 9.34 -12.36
CA ASP A 115 -28.61 9.92 -11.95
C ASP A 115 -28.08 10.91 -13.02
N ASN A 116 -27.21 11.83 -12.62
CA ASN A 116 -26.61 12.85 -13.51
C ASN A 116 -25.92 12.25 -14.76
N PHE A 117 -25.29 11.09 -14.66
CA PHE A 117 -24.61 10.46 -15.81
C PHE A 117 -25.57 9.82 -16.85
N MET A 118 -26.85 9.70 -16.51
CA MET A 118 -27.87 9.08 -17.34
C MET A 118 -28.62 10.08 -18.22
N GLY A 119 -28.03 11.26 -18.48
CA GLY A 119 -28.66 12.36 -19.21
C GLY A 119 -29.11 12.01 -20.64
N ASP A 120 -28.51 11.01 -21.29
CA ASP A 120 -28.98 10.59 -22.63
C ASP A 120 -30.40 9.95 -22.58
N ALA A 121 -30.91 9.60 -21.39
CA ALA A 121 -32.30 9.18 -21.20
C ALA A 121 -33.32 10.29 -21.51
N PHE A 122 -32.93 11.58 -21.46
CA PHE A 122 -33.81 12.69 -21.84
C PHE A 122 -34.33 12.54 -23.28
N ASP A 123 -33.44 12.18 -24.21
CA ASP A 123 -33.76 12.09 -25.64
C ASP A 123 -34.72 10.92 -25.91
N ILE A 124 -34.57 9.83 -25.16
CA ILE A 124 -35.48 8.67 -25.24
C ILE A 124 -36.84 9.02 -24.65
N CYS A 125 -36.89 9.60 -23.44
CA CYS A 125 -38.13 9.90 -22.73
C CYS A 125 -38.99 10.94 -23.45
N LYS A 126 -38.38 11.83 -24.24
CA LYS A 126 -39.08 12.78 -25.11
C LYS A 126 -40.06 12.08 -26.06
N ASN A 127 -39.70 10.91 -26.59
CA ASN A 127 -40.56 10.16 -27.51
C ASN A 127 -41.79 9.54 -26.82
N PHE A 128 -41.73 9.37 -25.50
CA PHE A 128 -42.81 8.79 -24.70
C PHE A 128 -43.57 9.84 -23.86
N ASN A 129 -43.20 11.12 -23.96
CA ASN A 129 -43.73 12.20 -23.11
C ASN A 129 -43.61 11.90 -21.59
N VAL A 130 -42.53 11.21 -21.20
CA VAL A 130 -42.24 10.94 -19.78
C VAL A 130 -41.39 12.08 -19.23
N PRO A 131 -41.83 12.81 -18.19
CA PRO A 131 -41.01 13.82 -17.54
C PRO A 131 -39.83 13.17 -16.82
N VAL A 132 -38.64 13.76 -16.99
CA VAL A 132 -37.40 13.28 -16.39
C VAL A 132 -36.95 14.22 -15.29
N TYR A 133 -36.64 13.68 -14.12
CA TYR A 133 -36.05 14.38 -12.98
C TYR A 133 -34.61 13.88 -12.80
N THR A 134 -33.72 14.75 -12.36
CA THR A 134 -32.33 14.36 -12.05
C THR A 134 -32.14 14.28 -10.55
N PHE A 135 -31.63 13.16 -10.06
CA PHE A 135 -31.12 13.03 -8.70
C PHE A 135 -29.61 13.31 -8.72
N TYR A 136 -29.21 14.45 -8.17
CA TYR A 136 -27.82 14.87 -8.08
C TYR A 136 -27.21 14.35 -6.78
N THR A 137 -26.32 13.37 -6.89
CA THR A 137 -25.75 12.60 -5.76
C THR A 137 -24.57 13.30 -5.07
N SER A 138 -24.28 14.56 -5.41
CA SER A 138 -23.17 15.34 -4.86
C SER A 138 -23.66 16.62 -4.17
N ALA A 139 -22.75 17.34 -3.49
CA ALA A 139 -23.04 18.53 -2.70
C ALA A 139 -23.52 19.72 -3.55
N THR A 140 -24.23 20.67 -2.92
CA THR A 140 -24.75 21.87 -3.61
C THR A 140 -23.65 22.75 -4.19
N LYS A 141 -22.45 22.79 -3.57
CA LYS A 141 -21.24 23.43 -4.14
C LYS A 141 -20.94 22.91 -5.56
N SER A 142 -20.96 21.59 -5.74
CA SER A 142 -20.71 20.96 -7.05
C SER A 142 -21.85 21.25 -8.03
N LEU A 143 -23.10 21.24 -7.57
CA LEU A 143 -24.26 21.55 -8.40
C LEU A 143 -24.24 23.00 -8.90
N ALA A 144 -23.92 23.96 -8.03
CA ALA A 144 -23.81 25.38 -8.38
C ALA A 144 -22.74 25.60 -9.44
N LEU A 145 -21.57 24.96 -9.27
CA LEU A 145 -20.52 24.98 -10.29
C LEU A 145 -21.01 24.36 -11.60
N ALA A 146 -21.65 23.19 -11.57
CA ALA A 146 -22.15 22.51 -12.76
C ALA A 146 -23.17 23.36 -13.53
N LEU A 147 -24.11 24.02 -12.85
CA LEU A 147 -25.09 24.92 -13.47
C LEU A 147 -24.44 26.18 -14.05
N TYR A 148 -23.37 26.69 -13.42
CA TYR A 148 -22.62 27.86 -13.90
C TYR A 148 -21.60 27.53 -15.01
N LEU A 149 -21.24 26.25 -15.14
CA LEU A 149 -20.09 25.80 -15.92
C LEU A 149 -20.10 26.25 -17.38
N ARG A 150 -21.27 26.27 -18.03
CA ARG A 150 -21.39 26.73 -19.43
C ARG A 150 -21.16 28.23 -19.60
N LYS A 151 -21.48 29.02 -18.58
CA LYS A 151 -21.22 30.46 -18.60
C LYS A 151 -19.76 30.71 -18.27
N LEU A 152 -19.22 30.02 -17.27
CA LEU A 152 -17.81 30.05 -16.92
C LEU A 152 -16.91 29.70 -18.13
N ASP A 153 -17.24 28.66 -18.88
CA ASP A 153 -16.51 28.24 -20.09
C ASP A 153 -16.44 29.35 -21.16
N LYS A 154 -17.45 30.22 -21.24
CA LYS A 154 -17.48 31.34 -22.19
C LYS A 154 -16.76 32.59 -21.68
N GLU A 155 -16.71 32.77 -20.36
CA GLU A 155 -16.16 33.97 -19.73
C GLU A 155 -14.66 33.84 -19.45
N VAL A 156 -14.14 32.62 -19.36
CA VAL A 156 -12.72 32.35 -19.14
C VAL A 156 -12.07 31.91 -20.43
N ASP A 157 -11.01 32.60 -20.85
CA ASP A 157 -10.27 32.30 -22.09
C ASP A 157 -9.06 31.36 -21.88
N CYS A 158 -8.64 31.12 -20.63
CA CYS A 158 -7.53 30.23 -20.25
C CYS A 158 -8.01 28.92 -19.59
N GLU A 159 -7.09 28.02 -19.24
CA GLU A 159 -7.44 26.88 -18.38
C GLU A 159 -7.90 27.40 -17.02
N PHE A 160 -8.85 26.72 -16.37
CA PHE A 160 -9.36 27.18 -15.07
C PHE A 160 -8.28 27.24 -14.00
N VAL A 161 -7.26 26.36 -14.11
CA VAL A 161 -6.09 26.35 -13.22
C VAL A 161 -5.16 27.55 -13.41
N ASP A 162 -5.25 28.24 -14.55
CA ASP A 162 -4.40 29.38 -14.90
C ASP A 162 -5.08 30.74 -14.65
N VAL A 163 -6.26 30.74 -14.02
CA VAL A 163 -6.97 31.98 -13.68
C VAL A 163 -6.13 32.77 -12.66
N ALA A 164 -5.88 34.04 -12.96
CA ALA A 164 -4.95 34.88 -12.20
C ALA A 164 -5.30 35.00 -10.70
N GLU A 165 -6.60 34.98 -10.36
CA GLU A 165 -7.04 35.05 -8.97
C GLU A 165 -6.90 33.72 -8.20
N GLY A 166 -6.45 32.63 -8.84
CA GLY A 166 -6.30 31.30 -8.23
C GLY A 166 -7.62 30.69 -7.74
N SER A 167 -8.76 31.27 -8.12
CA SER A 167 -10.08 30.80 -7.71
C SER A 167 -11.18 31.20 -8.69
N ILE A 168 -12.19 30.34 -8.80
CA ILE A 168 -13.38 30.53 -9.62
C ILE A 168 -14.49 31.17 -8.78
N ARG A 169 -14.97 32.32 -9.23
CA ARG A 169 -16.12 33.01 -8.61
C ARG A 169 -17.42 32.46 -9.18
N VAL A 170 -18.21 31.79 -8.34
CA VAL A 170 -19.56 31.33 -8.71
C VAL A 170 -20.57 32.37 -8.19
N PRO A 171 -21.57 32.80 -9.00
CA PRO A 171 -22.52 33.86 -8.60
C PRO A 171 -23.21 33.58 -7.27
N GLY A 172 -23.21 34.56 -6.36
CA GLY A 172 -23.86 34.45 -5.04
C GLY A 172 -23.24 33.41 -4.09
N CYS A 173 -22.14 32.78 -4.46
CA CYS A 173 -21.48 31.70 -3.74
C CYS A 173 -20.05 32.11 -3.30
N LYS A 174 -19.42 31.31 -2.43
CA LYS A 174 -17.99 31.48 -2.10
C LYS A 174 -17.14 31.13 -3.34
N SER A 175 -15.90 31.60 -3.45
CA SER A 175 -15.02 31.14 -4.53
C SER A 175 -14.58 29.68 -4.34
N ILE A 176 -14.32 28.98 -5.45
CA ILE A 176 -13.69 27.65 -5.47
C ILE A 176 -12.23 27.82 -5.85
N TYR A 177 -11.29 27.39 -5.01
CA TYR A 177 -9.87 27.41 -5.38
C TYR A 177 -9.60 26.44 -6.53
N VAL A 178 -8.64 26.78 -7.38
CA VAL A 178 -8.31 25.94 -8.54
C VAL A 178 -7.85 24.53 -8.16
N ASP A 179 -7.19 24.40 -7.01
CA ASP A 179 -6.75 23.10 -6.45
C ASP A 179 -7.92 22.22 -6.02
N ASP A 180 -9.06 22.83 -5.63
CA ASP A 180 -10.30 22.14 -5.23
C ASP A 180 -11.18 21.72 -6.42
N LEU A 181 -10.79 22.08 -7.66
CA LEU A 181 -11.54 21.66 -8.84
C LEU A 181 -11.41 20.16 -9.05
N GLN A 182 -12.48 19.55 -9.57
CA GLN A 182 -12.41 18.17 -10.04
C GLN A 182 -11.37 18.07 -11.16
N ASP A 183 -10.59 16.98 -11.23
CA ASP A 183 -9.49 16.86 -12.20
C ASP A 183 -9.97 16.93 -13.65
N SER A 184 -11.20 16.45 -13.89
CA SER A 184 -11.88 16.54 -15.17
C SER A 184 -12.27 17.97 -15.60
N LEU A 185 -12.12 18.97 -14.71
CA LEU A 185 -12.28 20.39 -14.98
C LEU A 185 -10.96 21.15 -15.04
N LYS A 186 -9.83 20.54 -14.65
CA LYS A 186 -8.51 21.18 -14.65
C LYS A 186 -7.91 21.32 -16.06
N ASN A 187 -8.33 20.48 -17.00
CA ASN A 187 -7.91 20.52 -18.40
C ASN A 187 -9.13 20.58 -19.33
N ARG A 188 -9.43 21.77 -19.86
CA ARG A 188 -10.59 22.06 -20.72
C ARG A 188 -10.49 21.41 -22.10
N LYS A 189 -9.30 20.99 -22.52
CA LYS A 189 -9.06 20.30 -23.80
C LYS A 189 -9.25 18.79 -23.69
N ALA A 190 -9.28 18.24 -22.48
CA ALA A 190 -9.45 16.81 -22.26
C ALA A 190 -10.86 16.33 -22.62
N GLU A 191 -10.99 15.07 -23.03
CA GLU A 191 -12.28 14.47 -23.36
C GLU A 191 -13.23 14.44 -22.16
N ALA A 192 -12.70 14.25 -20.95
CA ALA A 192 -13.47 14.28 -19.71
C ALA A 192 -14.17 15.64 -19.48
N TYR A 193 -13.56 16.75 -19.91
CA TYR A 193 -14.18 18.07 -19.81
C TYR A 193 -15.43 18.19 -20.69
N LYS A 194 -15.38 17.64 -21.91
CA LYS A 194 -16.54 17.63 -22.81
C LYS A 194 -17.70 16.83 -22.22
N TRP A 195 -17.42 15.74 -21.52
CA TRP A 195 -18.44 15.00 -20.77
C TRP A 195 -19.04 15.82 -19.63
N ASN A 196 -18.22 16.54 -18.86
CA ASN A 196 -18.75 17.48 -17.86
C ASN A 196 -19.65 18.55 -18.49
N MET A 197 -19.26 19.13 -19.63
CA MET A 197 -20.11 20.09 -20.36
C MET A 197 -21.45 19.47 -20.75
N LEU A 198 -21.41 18.23 -21.25
CA LEU A 198 -22.62 17.52 -21.64
C LEU A 198 -23.52 17.32 -20.43
N HIS A 199 -23.04 16.72 -19.34
CA HIS A 199 -23.83 16.45 -18.15
C HIS A 199 -24.39 17.73 -17.52
N ALA A 200 -23.56 18.77 -17.40
CA ALA A 200 -24.00 20.09 -16.95
C ALA A 200 -25.12 20.67 -17.82
N SER A 201 -25.03 20.51 -19.15
CA SER A 201 -26.07 20.99 -20.07
C SER A 201 -27.40 20.24 -19.94
N ARG A 202 -27.38 18.97 -19.51
CA ARG A 202 -28.58 18.15 -19.32
C ARG A 202 -29.34 18.51 -18.04
N LEU A 203 -28.69 19.11 -17.04
CA LEU A 203 -29.35 19.51 -15.78
C LEU A 203 -30.49 20.51 -16.00
N THR A 204 -30.35 21.45 -16.94
CA THR A 204 -31.40 22.43 -17.28
C THR A 204 -32.56 21.83 -18.08
N MET A 205 -32.45 20.57 -18.52
CA MET A 205 -33.53 19.86 -19.21
C MET A 205 -34.44 19.10 -18.23
N ALA A 206 -34.03 18.91 -16.98
CA ALA A 206 -34.82 18.19 -16.00
C ALA A 206 -36.12 18.93 -15.66
N THR A 207 -37.13 18.19 -15.23
CA THR A 207 -38.38 18.75 -14.67
C THR A 207 -38.17 19.24 -13.23
N GLY A 208 -37.19 18.65 -12.56
CA GLY A 208 -36.83 18.90 -11.16
C GLY A 208 -35.48 18.26 -10.86
N ILE A 209 -34.72 18.86 -9.95
CA ILE A 209 -33.45 18.29 -9.47
C ILE A 209 -33.63 17.93 -7.99
N PHE A 210 -33.46 16.66 -7.66
CA PHE A 210 -33.35 16.20 -6.28
C PHE A 210 -31.89 16.27 -5.83
N VAL A 211 -31.64 16.72 -4.59
CA VAL A 211 -30.30 16.73 -3.98
C VAL A 211 -30.38 16.07 -2.62
N ASN A 212 -29.40 15.22 -2.34
CA ASN A 212 -29.28 14.51 -1.07
C ASN A 212 -28.70 15.42 0.03
N THR A 213 -29.45 16.46 0.38
CA THR A 213 -29.12 17.45 1.41
C THR A 213 -30.39 17.89 2.15
N TRP A 214 -30.24 18.65 3.22
CA TRP A 214 -31.33 19.24 4.00
C TRP A 214 -30.96 20.63 4.50
N ASP A 215 -31.97 21.40 4.89
CA ASP A 215 -31.85 22.83 5.15
C ASP A 215 -30.79 23.14 6.20
N ASP A 216 -30.83 22.49 7.36
CA ASP A 216 -29.89 22.80 8.45
C ASP A 216 -28.43 22.47 8.12
N PHE A 217 -28.17 21.50 7.22
CA PHE A 217 -26.81 21.11 6.82
C PHE A 217 -26.10 22.17 5.98
N GLU A 218 -26.83 22.80 5.06
CA GLU A 218 -26.27 23.75 4.09
C GLU A 218 -26.88 25.16 4.20
N SER A 219 -27.76 25.43 5.17
CA SER A 219 -28.45 26.72 5.37
C SER A 219 -27.50 27.90 5.55
N LYS A 220 -26.34 27.67 6.20
CA LYS A 220 -25.28 28.67 6.36
C LYS A 220 -24.27 28.68 5.20
N SER A 221 -24.40 27.77 4.23
CA SER A 221 -23.52 27.73 3.08
C SER A 221 -23.92 28.84 2.09
N SER A 222 -22.94 29.63 1.65
CA SER A 222 -23.16 30.60 0.59
C SER A 222 -23.59 29.95 -0.73
N TRP A 223 -23.27 28.67 -0.92
CA TRP A 223 -23.66 27.85 -2.07
C TRP A 223 -25.16 27.68 -2.19
N PHE A 224 -25.81 27.33 -1.09
CA PHE A 224 -27.26 27.21 -1.02
C PHE A 224 -27.96 28.56 -1.23
N HIS A 225 -27.48 29.60 -0.55
CA HIS A 225 -28.03 30.94 -0.72
C HIS A 225 -27.88 31.44 -2.17
N GLY A 226 -26.72 31.22 -2.78
CA GLY A 226 -26.46 31.54 -4.18
C GLY A 226 -27.44 30.85 -5.11
N LEU A 227 -27.55 29.52 -5.04
CA LEU A 227 -28.47 28.73 -5.88
C LEU A 227 -29.93 29.21 -5.84
N ASN A 228 -30.43 29.61 -4.66
CA ASN A 228 -31.82 30.01 -4.49
C ASN A 228 -32.08 31.50 -4.74
N ASN A 229 -31.11 32.37 -4.46
CA ASN A 229 -31.33 33.80 -4.37
C ASN A 229 -30.56 34.63 -5.39
N ASP A 230 -29.45 34.11 -5.92
CA ASP A 230 -28.67 34.88 -6.89
C ASP A 230 -29.44 35.05 -8.21
N PRO A 231 -29.47 36.27 -8.78
CA PRO A 231 -30.15 36.53 -10.03
C PRO A 231 -29.70 35.62 -11.18
N TYR A 232 -28.44 35.19 -11.20
CA TYR A 232 -27.96 34.26 -12.22
C TYR A 232 -28.76 32.96 -12.19
N PHE A 233 -28.80 32.27 -11.05
CA PHE A 233 -29.47 30.97 -10.94
C PHE A 233 -30.99 31.09 -11.05
N ARG A 234 -31.60 32.17 -10.54
CA ARG A 234 -33.04 32.44 -10.71
C ARG A 234 -33.45 32.68 -12.17
N ASN A 235 -32.56 33.27 -12.97
CA ASN A 235 -32.81 33.56 -14.37
C ASN A 235 -32.38 32.42 -15.31
N LEU A 236 -31.69 31.41 -14.81
CA LEU A 236 -31.50 30.19 -15.59
C LEU A 236 -32.87 29.56 -15.82
N PRO A 237 -33.08 28.89 -16.97
CA PRO A 237 -34.18 27.94 -17.13
C PRO A 237 -33.86 26.66 -16.32
N ALA A 238 -33.46 26.84 -15.07
CA ALA A 238 -33.09 25.78 -14.17
C ALA A 238 -34.37 25.24 -13.52
N PRO A 239 -34.49 23.91 -13.39
CA PRO A 239 -35.64 23.30 -12.76
C PRO A 239 -35.68 23.54 -11.25
N PRO A 240 -36.86 23.34 -10.61
CA PRO A 240 -36.98 23.40 -9.17
C PRO A 240 -36.03 22.43 -8.46
N LEU A 241 -35.44 22.89 -7.37
CA LEU A 241 -34.51 22.14 -6.52
C LEU A 241 -35.24 21.54 -5.32
N TYR A 242 -35.16 20.23 -5.16
CA TYR A 242 -35.81 19.46 -4.10
C TYR A 242 -34.75 18.85 -3.17
N ARG A 243 -34.80 19.22 -1.91
CA ARG A 243 -33.91 18.71 -0.85
C ARG A 243 -34.58 17.51 -0.21
N VAL A 244 -33.95 16.35 -0.32
CA VAL A 244 -34.56 15.07 0.08
C VAL A 244 -33.69 14.26 1.04
N GLY A 245 -32.56 14.83 1.47
CA GLY A 245 -31.59 14.16 2.34
C GLY A 245 -31.93 14.25 3.83
N PRO A 246 -31.17 13.52 4.68
CA PRO A 246 -30.19 12.52 4.29
C PRO A 246 -30.86 11.21 3.83
N LEU A 247 -30.50 10.77 2.63
CA LEU A 247 -30.81 9.46 2.07
C LEU A 247 -29.57 8.59 2.24
N ILE A 248 -29.48 8.02 3.44
CA ILE A 248 -28.46 7.07 3.83
C ILE A 248 -29.09 5.70 3.97
N LYS A 249 -28.28 4.67 3.83
CA LYS A 249 -28.68 3.28 4.01
C LYS A 249 -29.23 3.08 5.43
N HIS A 250 -30.44 2.54 5.54
CA HIS A 250 -31.05 2.15 6.82
C HIS A 250 -30.62 0.74 7.25
N ASP A 251 -30.79 0.41 8.54
CA ASP A 251 -30.31 -0.81 9.17
C ASP A 251 -30.65 -2.07 8.34
N GLU A 252 -29.60 -2.78 7.92
CA GLU A 252 -29.73 -4.09 7.29
C GLU A 252 -29.64 -5.18 8.36
N ALA A 253 -30.26 -6.33 8.07
CA ALA A 253 -29.96 -7.54 8.81
C ALA A 253 -28.45 -7.81 8.70
N VAL A 254 -27.80 -7.93 9.85
CA VAL A 254 -26.37 -8.24 9.94
C VAL A 254 -26.12 -9.53 9.19
N ALA A 255 -25.33 -9.47 8.12
CA ALA A 255 -24.88 -10.68 7.47
C ALA A 255 -23.97 -11.46 8.42
N GLU A 256 -24.00 -12.79 8.39
CA GLU A 256 -23.11 -13.62 9.24
C GLU A 256 -21.63 -13.23 9.09
N SER A 257 -21.22 -12.77 7.89
CA SER A 257 -19.88 -12.26 7.63
C SER A 257 -19.53 -10.99 8.40
N ASP A 258 -20.52 -10.21 8.84
CA ASP A 258 -20.32 -8.88 9.42
C ASP A 258 -20.55 -8.91 10.95
N ALA A 259 -21.16 -9.98 11.46
CA ALA A 259 -21.48 -10.17 12.88
C ALA A 259 -20.26 -10.10 13.80
N PHE A 260 -19.10 -10.59 13.34
CA PHE A 260 -17.88 -10.53 14.13
C PHE A 260 -17.41 -9.09 14.40
N ILE A 261 -17.37 -8.24 13.37
CA ILE A 261 -16.89 -6.85 13.50
C ILE A 261 -17.87 -6.04 14.35
N LEU A 262 -19.17 -6.25 14.17
CA LEU A 262 -20.19 -5.60 14.98
C LEU A 262 -20.12 -6.03 16.44
N SER A 263 -19.98 -7.33 16.72
CA SER A 263 -19.77 -7.84 18.08
C SER A 263 -18.48 -7.29 18.70
N TRP A 264 -17.42 -7.11 17.90
CA TRP A 264 -16.22 -6.46 18.39
C TRP A 264 -16.46 -4.98 18.73
N LEU A 265 -17.19 -4.24 17.89
CA LEU A 265 -17.58 -2.84 18.14
C LEU A 265 -18.43 -2.70 19.41
N ASP A 266 -19.37 -3.63 19.65
CA ASP A 266 -20.22 -3.66 20.84
C ASP A 266 -19.42 -3.76 22.15
N ASN A 267 -18.20 -4.29 22.08
CA ASN A 267 -17.28 -4.40 23.22
C ASN A 267 -16.32 -3.21 23.37
N GLN A 268 -16.45 -2.16 22.56
CA GLN A 268 -15.61 -0.97 22.67
C GLN A 268 -16.32 0.15 23.45
N GLU A 269 -15.52 1.05 24.03
CA GLU A 269 -16.06 2.25 24.67
C GLU A 269 -16.75 3.13 23.62
N CYS A 270 -17.79 3.87 24.04
CA CYS A 270 -18.49 4.80 23.16
C CYS A 270 -17.51 5.82 22.55
N ASP A 271 -17.70 6.11 21.25
CA ASP A 271 -16.90 7.09 20.49
C ASP A 271 -15.38 6.82 20.48
N SER A 272 -14.95 5.58 20.78
CA SER A 272 -13.52 5.21 20.90
C SER A 272 -12.89 4.60 19.64
N VAL A 273 -13.68 4.37 18.58
CA VAL A 273 -13.24 3.65 17.37
C VAL A 273 -13.30 4.53 16.13
N LEU A 274 -12.17 4.65 15.43
CA LEU A 274 -12.07 5.33 14.15
C LEU A 274 -12.48 4.41 12.99
N PHE A 275 -13.49 4.79 12.22
CA PHE A 275 -13.82 4.11 10.96
C PHE A 275 -13.10 4.80 9.79
N VAL A 276 -12.24 4.06 9.09
CA VAL A 276 -11.45 4.57 7.96
C VAL A 276 -11.88 3.86 6.68
N ALA A 277 -12.46 4.61 5.75
CA ALA A 277 -12.87 4.08 4.45
C ALA A 277 -12.79 5.16 3.36
N LEU A 278 -12.02 4.90 2.30
CA LEU A 278 -11.91 5.78 1.12
C LEU A 278 -12.94 5.41 0.05
N GLY A 279 -14.20 5.28 0.46
CA GLY A 279 -15.33 5.00 -0.43
C GLY A 279 -15.26 3.67 -1.19
N SER A 280 -16.15 3.52 -2.19
CA SER A 280 -16.26 2.29 -2.99
C SER A 280 -15.20 2.18 -4.09
N GLY A 281 -14.64 3.31 -4.52
CA GLY A 281 -13.71 3.39 -5.64
C GLY A 281 -12.46 4.21 -5.34
N GLY A 282 -12.18 4.60 -4.09
CA GLY A 282 -10.91 5.23 -3.75
C GLY A 282 -9.82 4.18 -3.54
N THR A 283 -8.62 4.49 -4.03
CA THR A 283 -7.40 3.69 -3.77
C THR A 283 -6.30 4.62 -3.31
N MET A 284 -5.23 4.05 -2.77
CA MET A 284 -4.02 4.77 -2.38
C MET A 284 -2.83 4.17 -3.11
N THR A 285 -1.75 4.93 -3.24
CA THR A 285 -0.46 4.31 -3.58
C THR A 285 -0.01 3.36 -2.47
N SER A 286 0.90 2.45 -2.78
CA SER A 286 1.43 1.52 -1.77
C SER A 286 2.13 2.26 -0.62
N GLU A 287 2.77 3.39 -0.93
CA GLU A 287 3.39 4.30 0.05
C GLU A 287 2.35 4.96 0.95
N GLN A 288 1.30 5.58 0.38
CA GLN A 288 0.24 6.22 1.14
C GLN A 288 -0.50 5.23 2.05
N LEU A 289 -0.79 4.03 1.56
CA LEU A 289 -1.41 2.98 2.37
C LEU A 289 -0.53 2.58 3.55
N SER A 290 0.78 2.44 3.32
CA SER A 290 1.76 2.12 4.36
C SER A 290 1.82 3.22 5.42
N GLU A 291 1.89 4.48 5.02
CA GLU A 291 1.92 5.63 5.93
C GLU A 291 0.63 5.76 6.74
N LEU A 292 -0.55 5.58 6.10
CA LEU A 292 -1.83 5.61 6.81
C LEU A 292 -1.92 4.49 7.84
N ALA A 293 -1.52 3.27 7.49
CA ALA A 293 -1.55 2.15 8.43
C ALA A 293 -0.58 2.34 9.61
N LEU A 294 0.64 2.83 9.34
CA LEU A 294 1.59 3.21 10.39
C LEU A 294 1.00 4.30 11.28
N GLY A 295 0.41 5.35 10.70
CA GLY A 295 -0.24 6.42 11.45
C GLY A 295 -1.39 5.92 12.34
N LEU A 296 -2.21 4.99 11.84
CA LEU A 296 -3.29 4.36 12.61
C LEU A 296 -2.73 3.54 13.78
N GLU A 297 -1.70 2.73 13.56
CA GLU A 297 -1.02 1.96 14.62
C GLU A 297 -0.42 2.89 15.68
N MET A 298 0.29 3.94 15.25
CA MET A 298 0.92 4.94 16.11
C MET A 298 -0.08 5.78 16.90
N SER A 299 -1.32 5.90 16.42
CA SER A 299 -2.34 6.67 17.13
C SER A 299 -2.82 6.02 18.43
N LYS A 300 -2.60 4.70 18.58
CA LYS A 300 -3.25 3.80 19.56
C LYS A 300 -4.78 3.90 19.63
N GLN A 301 -5.41 4.60 18.69
CA GLN A 301 -6.86 4.61 18.61
C GLN A 301 -7.30 3.25 18.08
N LYS A 302 -8.40 2.74 18.61
CA LYS A 302 -9.04 1.58 18.00
C LYS A 302 -9.55 2.01 16.63
N PHE A 303 -9.44 1.15 15.63
CA PHE A 303 -9.92 1.49 14.30
C PHE A 303 -10.50 0.28 13.57
N VAL A 304 -11.40 0.59 12.64
CA VAL A 304 -11.85 -0.31 11.58
C VAL A 304 -11.40 0.29 10.26
N PHE A 305 -10.43 -0.33 9.60
CA PHE A 305 -9.88 0.17 8.34
C PHE A 305 -10.30 -0.73 7.18
N VAL A 306 -11.08 -0.17 6.24
CA VAL A 306 -11.50 -0.83 5.00
C VAL A 306 -10.44 -0.59 3.95
N VAL A 307 -9.73 -1.65 3.58
CA VAL A 307 -8.56 -1.55 2.71
C VAL A 307 -8.83 -2.14 1.33
N ARG A 308 -8.23 -1.54 0.30
CA ARG A 308 -8.29 -1.97 -1.11
C ARG A 308 -6.88 -2.11 -1.65
N LYS A 309 -6.73 -2.88 -2.73
CA LYS A 309 -5.45 -3.06 -3.41
C LYS A 309 -4.87 -1.69 -3.80
N PRO A 310 -3.60 -1.39 -3.44
CA PRO A 310 -2.97 -0.13 -3.83
C PRO A 310 -2.79 -0.05 -5.35
N SER A 311 -2.80 1.17 -5.87
CA SER A 311 -2.53 1.48 -7.29
C SER A 311 -1.38 2.47 -7.38
N ASP A 312 -0.24 2.04 -7.92
CA ASP A 312 0.92 2.90 -8.19
C ASP A 312 0.86 3.54 -9.60
N ILE A 313 -0.29 3.44 -10.26
CA ILE A 313 -0.59 4.04 -11.57
C ILE A 313 -1.58 5.19 -11.36
N ASP A 314 -1.37 6.29 -12.09
CA ASP A 314 -2.20 7.51 -12.11
C ASP A 314 -3.71 7.23 -12.07
N GLU A 315 -4.45 8.11 -11.38
CA GLU A 315 -5.85 7.99 -10.90
C GLU A 315 -6.89 7.49 -11.93
N ALA A 316 -6.56 7.48 -13.22
CA ALA A 316 -7.40 7.00 -14.31
C ALA A 316 -7.69 5.48 -14.31
N HIS A 317 -6.90 4.66 -13.62
CA HIS A 317 -7.01 3.18 -13.68
C HIS A 317 -7.89 2.53 -12.58
N VAL A 318 -8.47 3.34 -11.70
CA VAL A 318 -8.95 2.90 -10.39
C VAL A 318 -10.22 2.03 -10.42
N TYR A 319 -11.16 2.26 -11.35
CA TYR A 319 -12.38 1.41 -11.41
C TYR A 319 -12.21 0.10 -12.16
N GLU A 320 -11.23 -0.02 -13.05
CA GLU A 320 -11.11 -1.20 -13.91
C GLU A 320 -10.64 -2.43 -13.12
N THR A 321 -9.89 -2.20 -12.03
CA THR A 321 -9.57 -3.27 -11.08
C THR A 321 -10.81 -3.71 -10.29
N VAL A 322 -11.83 -2.85 -10.14
CA VAL A 322 -13.07 -3.15 -9.41
C VAL A 322 -14.12 -3.84 -10.31
N SER A 323 -14.15 -3.54 -11.61
CA SER A 323 -15.10 -4.16 -12.56
C SER A 323 -14.59 -5.43 -13.24
N LYS A 324 -13.26 -5.54 -13.51
CA LYS A 324 -12.67 -6.73 -14.16
C LYS A 324 -12.13 -7.78 -13.19
N SER A 325 -11.90 -7.45 -11.91
CA SER A 325 -11.57 -8.47 -10.93
C SER A 325 -12.84 -9.15 -10.42
N ASN A 326 -12.97 -10.45 -10.65
CA ASN A 326 -13.96 -11.31 -9.97
C ASN A 326 -13.69 -11.44 -8.46
N THR A 327 -12.78 -10.64 -7.92
CA THR A 327 -12.08 -10.83 -6.65
C THR A 327 -12.05 -9.51 -5.90
N ASN A 328 -13.24 -8.98 -5.59
CA ASN A 328 -13.40 -7.95 -4.56
C ASN A 328 -13.01 -8.56 -3.19
N VAL A 329 -11.72 -8.64 -2.88
CA VAL A 329 -11.26 -8.97 -1.52
C VAL A 329 -11.42 -7.70 -0.69
N ARG A 330 -12.53 -7.61 0.02
CA ARG A 330 -12.78 -6.58 1.03
C ARG A 330 -12.25 -7.12 2.35
N SER A 331 -11.04 -6.72 2.75
CA SER A 331 -10.53 -7.01 4.09
C SER A 331 -10.85 -5.83 5.01
N SER A 332 -11.29 -6.14 6.23
CA SER A 332 -11.50 -5.17 7.29
C SER A 332 -10.53 -5.49 8.41
N LEU A 333 -9.69 -4.53 8.76
CA LEU A 333 -8.73 -4.66 9.86
C LEU A 333 -9.36 -4.11 11.14
N VAL A 334 -9.29 -4.91 12.21
CA VAL A 334 -9.82 -4.60 13.54
C VAL A 334 -8.70 -4.74 14.55
N TRP A 335 -8.48 -3.71 15.38
CA TRP A 335 -7.40 -3.69 16.38
C TRP A 335 -7.95 -3.98 17.79
N ASN A 336 -7.59 -5.11 18.42
CA ASN A 336 -8.07 -5.47 19.76
C ASN A 336 -6.97 -5.40 20.82
N ASN A 337 -7.28 -4.79 21.96
CA ASN A 337 -6.30 -4.35 22.95
C ASN A 337 -6.21 -5.34 24.14
N THR A 338 -5.88 -6.61 23.89
CA THR A 338 -5.59 -7.60 24.95
C THR A 338 -4.53 -8.60 24.50
N GLN A 339 -3.36 -8.53 25.16
CA GLN A 339 -2.12 -9.29 24.96
C GLN A 339 -1.32 -9.03 23.67
N LEU A 340 -0.03 -8.72 23.89
CA LEU A 340 1.00 -8.44 22.88
C LEU A 340 1.28 -9.68 22.01
N GLN A 341 0.55 -9.83 20.92
CA GLN A 341 1.13 -10.35 19.68
C GLN A 341 1.38 -9.16 18.75
N PRO A 342 2.60 -8.98 18.22
CA PRO A 342 2.89 -7.83 17.39
C PRO A 342 2.12 -7.93 16.07
N LEU A 343 1.39 -6.88 15.71
CA LEU A 343 0.70 -6.66 14.42
C LEU A 343 1.66 -6.58 13.21
N TYR A 344 2.87 -7.12 13.32
CA TYR A 344 3.94 -7.09 12.31
C TYR A 344 3.69 -8.00 11.10
N LEU A 345 2.58 -8.76 11.11
CA LEU A 345 2.21 -9.69 10.03
C LEU A 345 1.35 -9.08 8.91
N TRP A 346 0.59 -8.01 9.13
CA TRP A 346 -0.44 -7.58 8.16
C TRP A 346 -0.03 -6.50 7.16
N LEU A 347 1.01 -5.70 7.46
CA LEU A 347 1.50 -4.67 6.53
C LEU A 347 2.38 -5.21 5.39
N PHE A 348 2.58 -6.52 5.33
CA PHE A 348 3.27 -7.22 4.23
C PHE A 348 2.31 -8.02 3.35
N GLU A 349 1.00 -7.97 3.61
CA GLU A 349 -0.05 -8.83 3.02
C GLU A 349 -0.85 -8.18 1.86
N PHE A 350 -0.52 -6.96 1.42
CA PHE A 350 -1.28 -6.30 0.33
C PHE A 350 -0.90 -6.70 -1.10
N ASP A 351 0.23 -7.40 -1.28
CA ASP A 351 0.75 -7.77 -2.61
C ASP A 351 0.45 -9.24 -2.98
N LYS A 352 -0.41 -9.89 -2.19
CA LYS A 352 -0.82 -11.28 -2.32
C LYS A 352 -2.32 -11.43 -2.45
N TYR A 353 -2.80 -11.47 -3.69
CA TYR A 353 -3.98 -12.25 -4.02
C TYR A 353 -3.95 -12.50 -5.53
N ASP A 354 -3.53 -13.71 -5.91
CA ASP A 354 -3.98 -14.36 -7.14
C ASP A 354 -5.10 -15.32 -6.72
N VAL A 355 -6.33 -15.03 -7.15
CA VAL A 355 -7.54 -15.74 -6.71
C VAL A 355 -8.16 -16.38 -7.95
N SER A 356 -7.69 -17.60 -8.22
CA SER A 356 -8.30 -18.50 -9.21
C SER A 356 -8.97 -19.72 -8.56
N ASN A 357 -8.92 -19.90 -7.24
CA ASN A 357 -9.65 -20.98 -6.58
C ASN A 357 -9.92 -20.72 -5.09
N SER A 358 -11.19 -20.50 -4.73
CA SER A 358 -11.90 -21.12 -3.59
C SER A 358 -13.06 -20.26 -3.08
N ARG A 359 -14.17 -20.93 -2.79
CA ARG A 359 -15.39 -20.42 -2.17
C ARG A 359 -15.26 -20.55 -0.65
N GLN A 360 -14.73 -19.55 0.06
CA GLN A 360 -15.00 -19.38 1.51
C GLN A 360 -14.46 -18.04 2.01
N CYS A 361 -15.29 -17.30 2.74
CA CYS A 361 -14.89 -16.10 3.47
C CYS A 361 -14.24 -16.53 4.79
N ASP A 362 -12.93 -16.37 4.94
CA ASP A 362 -12.25 -16.60 6.22
C ASP A 362 -11.97 -15.27 6.91
N ILE A 363 -12.70 -15.02 8.01
CA ILE A 363 -12.47 -13.96 8.99
C ILE A 363 -11.70 -14.61 10.14
N MET A 364 -10.51 -14.11 10.46
CA MET A 364 -9.62 -14.73 11.44
C MET A 364 -9.68 -13.97 12.78
N THR A 365 -10.29 -14.58 13.79
CA THR A 365 -10.12 -14.18 15.20
C THR A 365 -9.72 -15.37 16.06
N MET A 366 -8.63 -15.24 16.81
CA MET A 366 -8.25 -16.19 17.86
C MET A 366 -8.93 -15.80 19.18
N SER A 367 -9.78 -16.68 19.68
CA SER A 367 -10.20 -16.74 21.09
C SER A 367 -9.33 -17.78 21.80
N MET A 368 -8.92 -17.54 23.05
CA MET A 368 -8.78 -18.60 24.05
C MET A 368 -8.78 -18.04 25.49
N GLU A 369 -9.55 -18.73 26.32
CA GLU A 369 -9.68 -18.60 27.77
C GLU A 369 -8.36 -18.91 28.51
N SER A 370 -8.10 -18.22 29.62
CA SER A 370 -7.81 -18.88 30.90
C SER A 370 -7.75 -17.89 32.06
N GLU A 371 -8.18 -18.40 33.20
CA GLU A 371 -8.42 -17.75 34.48
C GLU A 371 -7.19 -17.08 35.10
N LEU A 372 -7.39 -15.96 35.80
CA LEU A 372 -6.83 -15.74 37.14
C LEU A 372 -7.59 -14.62 37.88
N LYS A 373 -7.83 -14.89 39.17
CA LYS A 373 -8.74 -14.23 40.12
C LYS A 373 -8.28 -12.83 40.58
N PRO A 374 -9.21 -12.01 41.14
CA PRO A 374 -9.02 -10.58 41.35
C PRO A 374 -8.30 -10.25 42.67
N ILE A 375 -7.58 -9.14 42.67
CA ILE A 375 -7.22 -8.41 43.90
C ILE A 375 -7.90 -7.04 43.83
N ASN A 376 -8.95 -6.89 44.64
CA ASN A 376 -9.41 -5.62 45.17
C ASN A 376 -8.57 -5.33 46.43
N PRO A 377 -8.35 -4.06 46.86
CA PRO A 377 -9.49 -3.20 47.18
C PRO A 377 -9.30 -1.67 47.03
N THR A 378 -10.48 -1.03 46.98
CA THR A 378 -10.86 0.23 47.65
C THR A 378 -10.32 1.58 47.13
N SER A 379 -11.31 2.34 46.63
CA SER A 379 -11.45 3.79 46.51
C SER A 379 -11.50 4.51 47.89
N PRO A 380 -11.93 5.79 48.07
CA PRO A 380 -12.17 6.92 47.14
C PRO A 380 -11.70 8.31 47.71
N LYS A 381 -12.10 9.40 47.01
CA LYS A 381 -12.32 10.80 47.48
C LYS A 381 -11.10 11.75 47.46
N SER A 382 -11.22 13.05 47.15
CA SER A 382 -12.34 13.92 46.71
C SER A 382 -11.77 15.31 46.37
N ASP A 383 -12.37 15.98 45.39
CA ASP A 383 -12.72 17.42 45.32
C ASP A 383 -11.73 18.49 45.82
N ASP A 384 -11.33 19.41 44.93
CA ASP A 384 -11.99 20.72 44.78
C ASP A 384 -11.16 21.72 43.92
N GLN A 385 -11.85 22.41 43.02
CA GLN A 385 -11.40 23.56 42.18
C GLN A 385 -11.03 24.81 43.04
N PRO A 386 -10.39 25.92 42.54
CA PRO A 386 -10.59 26.53 41.21
C PRO A 386 -9.40 27.28 40.53
N LEU A 387 -9.62 27.56 39.24
CA LEU A 387 -9.08 28.60 38.33
C LEU A 387 -8.07 29.65 38.88
N LEU A 388 -6.90 29.77 38.22
CA LEU A 388 -6.29 31.05 37.76
C LEU A 388 -5.02 30.86 36.88
N LYS A 389 -5.15 31.27 35.60
CA LYS A 389 -4.15 31.89 34.68
C LYS A 389 -2.93 31.10 34.14
N PRO A 390 -2.40 31.48 32.94
CA PRO A 390 -1.62 30.62 32.07
C PRO A 390 -0.13 30.64 32.39
N ASP A 391 0.51 29.48 32.41
CA ASP A 391 1.98 29.34 32.56
C ASP A 391 2.58 28.70 31.29
N PRO A 392 3.75 29.18 30.80
CA PRO A 392 4.34 28.80 29.53
C PRO A 392 5.23 27.58 29.74
N SER A 393 4.64 26.39 29.71
CA SER A 393 5.42 25.15 29.68
C SER A 393 4.83 24.18 28.66
N SER A 394 5.24 24.34 27.41
CA SER A 394 5.24 23.24 26.44
C SER A 394 5.96 22.03 27.06
N PRO A 395 5.48 20.79 26.92
CA PRO A 395 6.31 19.64 27.20
C PRO A 395 7.51 19.70 26.26
N THR A 396 8.70 19.78 26.85
CA THR A 396 9.98 19.88 26.18
C THR A 396 10.12 18.78 25.13
N ARG A 397 10.38 19.19 23.89
CA ARG A 397 10.73 18.34 22.76
C ARG A 397 11.84 17.38 23.24
N PRO A 398 11.64 16.06 23.26
CA PRO A 398 12.71 15.18 23.68
C PRO A 398 13.79 15.24 22.61
N ASP A 399 15.00 15.56 23.05
CA ASP A 399 16.10 16.00 22.19
C ASP A 399 16.43 14.89 21.18
N ILE A 400 16.69 15.24 19.92
CA ILE A 400 17.12 14.28 18.89
C ILE A 400 18.34 13.50 19.38
N ARG A 401 19.15 14.14 20.22
CA ARG A 401 20.34 13.56 20.88
C ARG A 401 20.02 12.34 21.76
N ASP A 402 18.89 12.33 22.46
CA ASP A 402 18.49 11.19 23.30
C ASP A 402 18.09 9.99 22.43
N LEU A 403 17.44 10.27 21.29
CA LEU A 403 17.03 9.24 20.33
C LEU A 403 18.24 8.67 19.59
N GLU A 404 19.20 9.51 19.21
CA GLU A 404 20.48 9.11 18.62
C GLU A 404 21.28 8.24 19.59
N THR A 405 21.24 8.53 20.89
CA THR A 405 21.87 7.69 21.92
C THR A 405 21.20 6.30 22.00
N LYS A 406 19.86 6.25 22.02
CA LYS A 406 19.10 4.98 22.05
C LYS A 406 19.28 4.17 20.76
N CYS A 407 19.38 4.85 19.62
CA CYS A 407 19.40 4.25 18.28
C CYS A 407 20.80 4.32 17.65
N ALA A 408 21.85 4.31 18.47
CA ALA A 408 23.23 4.54 18.05
C ALA A 408 23.67 3.61 16.89
N ALA A 409 23.16 2.38 16.83
CA ALA A 409 23.41 1.43 15.75
C ALA A 409 22.93 1.87 14.36
N TYR A 410 22.12 2.92 14.28
CA TYR A 410 21.55 3.46 13.05
C TYR A 410 22.01 4.90 12.78
N VAL A 411 22.80 5.49 13.67
CA VAL A 411 23.26 6.88 13.51
C VAL A 411 24.40 6.93 12.50
N ARG A 412 24.30 7.90 11.58
CA ARG A 412 25.24 8.08 10.48
C ARG A 412 26.21 9.21 10.79
N HIS A 413 27.51 8.92 10.82
CA HIS A 413 28.56 9.84 11.28
C HIS A 413 29.40 10.45 10.15
N ASP A 414 28.91 10.45 8.92
CA ASP A 414 29.68 10.90 7.76
C ASP A 414 29.44 12.39 7.41
N VAL A 415 30.21 12.95 6.47
CA VAL A 415 30.20 14.40 6.18
C VAL A 415 28.87 14.92 5.61
N TYR A 416 28.00 14.02 5.17
CA TYR A 416 26.68 14.35 4.62
C TYR A 416 25.60 14.32 5.69
N GLY A 417 25.93 14.02 6.95
CA GLY A 417 25.05 14.11 8.11
C GLY A 417 23.81 13.23 8.06
N THR A 418 22.84 13.49 8.92
CA THR A 418 21.66 12.64 9.07
C THR A 418 20.85 12.56 7.76
N MET A 419 20.40 11.36 7.36
CA MET A 419 19.72 11.08 6.08
C MET A 419 20.50 11.50 4.80
N GLY A 420 21.79 11.85 4.91
CA GLY A 420 22.53 12.46 3.80
C GLY A 420 22.07 13.88 3.47
N ARG A 421 21.47 14.60 4.43
CA ARG A 421 20.89 15.96 4.29
C ARG A 421 21.64 17.04 5.07
N GLY A 422 22.78 16.71 5.67
CA GLY A 422 23.62 17.63 6.42
C GLY A 422 24.20 18.76 5.57
N GLN A 423 24.60 19.84 6.24
CA GLN A 423 25.30 20.95 5.58
C GLN A 423 26.70 20.49 5.16
N ILE A 424 26.94 20.43 3.86
CA ILE A 424 28.23 20.04 3.30
C ILE A 424 29.13 21.26 3.02
N PRO A 425 30.45 21.18 3.32
CA PRO A 425 31.44 22.19 2.97
C PRO A 425 31.46 22.53 1.47
N TRP A 426 31.94 23.72 1.10
CA TRP A 426 32.00 24.14 -0.30
C TRP A 426 32.93 23.26 -1.15
N SER A 427 34.07 22.82 -0.59
CA SER A 427 34.99 21.87 -1.24
C SER A 427 34.29 20.56 -1.61
N GLU A 428 33.45 20.05 -0.71
CA GLU A 428 32.67 18.83 -0.89
C GLU A 428 31.64 19.00 -2.02
N LYS A 429 30.94 20.14 -2.07
CA LYS A 429 29.99 20.46 -3.15
C LYS A 429 30.66 20.46 -4.52
N VAL A 430 31.83 21.09 -4.64
CA VAL A 430 32.59 21.13 -5.90
C VAL A 430 33.01 19.73 -6.33
N LEU A 431 33.53 18.94 -5.40
CA LEU A 431 34.01 17.59 -5.67
C LEU A 431 32.87 16.64 -6.09
N ILE A 432 31.71 16.71 -5.43
CA ILE A 432 30.51 15.97 -5.83
C ILE A 432 30.00 16.48 -7.18
N GLY A 433 29.95 17.79 -7.41
CA GLY A 433 29.54 18.36 -8.68
C GLY A 433 30.37 17.84 -9.85
N PHE A 434 31.69 17.78 -9.69
CA PHE A 434 32.58 17.17 -10.67
C PHE A 434 32.30 15.66 -10.86
N ALA A 435 32.15 14.92 -9.76
CA ALA A 435 31.89 13.48 -9.81
C ALA A 435 30.51 13.14 -10.41
N LEU A 436 29.49 13.98 -10.22
CA LEU A 436 28.15 13.83 -10.82
C LEU A 436 28.19 13.95 -12.35
N ILE A 437 29.09 14.77 -12.89
CA ILE A 437 29.22 14.98 -14.34
C ILE A 437 30.13 13.92 -14.97
N THR A 438 31.13 13.43 -14.23
CA THR A 438 32.18 12.55 -14.76
C THR A 438 32.02 11.09 -14.31
N LEU A 439 32.17 10.82 -13.00
CA LEU A 439 32.22 9.47 -12.44
C LEU A 439 30.87 8.78 -12.42
N LEU A 440 29.80 9.47 -12.03
CA LEU A 440 28.47 8.88 -11.88
C LEU A 440 27.95 8.31 -13.22
N PRO A 441 27.90 9.06 -14.34
CA PRO A 441 27.39 8.53 -15.60
C PRO A 441 28.24 7.37 -16.11
N LEU A 442 29.57 7.48 -16.00
CA LEU A 442 30.50 6.43 -16.40
C LEU A 442 30.23 5.13 -15.62
N ARG A 443 30.14 5.21 -14.28
CA ARG A 443 29.90 4.05 -13.43
C ARG A 443 28.51 3.45 -13.64
N VAL A 444 27.47 4.28 -13.82
CA VAL A 444 26.12 3.78 -14.14
C VAL A 444 26.14 2.96 -15.43
N VAL A 445 26.76 3.47 -16.50
CA VAL A 445 26.85 2.76 -17.79
C VAL A 445 27.66 1.47 -17.65
N LEU A 446 28.82 1.50 -17.00
CA LEU A 446 29.63 0.30 -16.77
C LEU A 446 28.92 -0.75 -15.91
N SER A 447 28.29 -0.34 -14.81
CA SER A 447 27.53 -1.23 -13.92
C SER A 447 26.34 -1.87 -14.63
N LEU A 448 25.57 -1.11 -15.40
CA LEU A 448 24.47 -1.64 -16.21
C LEU A 448 24.98 -2.60 -17.28
N SER A 449 26.12 -2.30 -17.90
CA SER A 449 26.72 -3.17 -18.92
C SER A 449 27.14 -4.51 -18.33
N ILE A 450 27.78 -4.51 -17.15
CA ILE A 450 28.13 -5.74 -16.42
C ILE A 450 26.88 -6.55 -16.06
N LEU A 451 25.82 -5.89 -15.60
CA LEU A 451 24.56 -6.54 -15.23
C LEU A 451 23.87 -7.18 -16.45
N VAL A 452 23.85 -6.47 -17.59
CA VAL A 452 23.32 -7.00 -18.86
C VAL A 452 24.13 -8.19 -19.35
N VAL A 453 25.47 -8.11 -19.31
CA VAL A 453 26.35 -9.24 -19.67
C VAL A 453 26.03 -10.45 -18.77
N TYR A 454 25.88 -10.24 -17.46
CA TYR A 454 25.59 -11.36 -16.57
C TYR A 454 24.20 -11.96 -16.80
N TYR A 455 23.21 -11.10 -17.04
CA TYR A 455 21.87 -11.52 -17.41
C TYR A 455 21.88 -12.37 -18.69
N LEU A 456 22.63 -11.96 -19.72
CA LEU A 456 22.75 -12.72 -20.97
C LEU A 456 23.41 -14.09 -20.74
N ILE A 457 24.46 -14.16 -19.92
CA ILE A 457 25.08 -15.45 -19.54
C ILE A 457 24.06 -16.34 -18.83
N CYS A 458 23.36 -15.81 -17.82
CA CYS A 458 22.30 -16.54 -17.11
C CYS A 458 21.20 -16.99 -18.07
N ARG A 459 20.79 -16.13 -19.01
CA ARG A 459 19.78 -16.45 -20.02
C ARG A 459 20.23 -17.59 -20.92
N VAL A 460 21.47 -17.57 -21.41
CA VAL A 460 22.04 -18.65 -22.23
C VAL A 460 22.12 -19.96 -21.44
N CYS A 461 22.60 -19.92 -20.20
CA CYS A 461 22.71 -21.11 -19.36
C CYS A 461 21.36 -21.70 -18.94
N THR A 462 20.30 -20.89 -18.90
CA THR A 462 18.94 -21.33 -18.59
C THR A 462 18.11 -21.69 -19.83
N MET A 463 18.62 -21.43 -21.05
CA MET A 463 17.95 -21.87 -22.28
C MET A 463 17.81 -23.40 -22.30
N PHE A 464 16.60 -23.88 -22.60
CA PHE A 464 16.23 -25.30 -22.67
C PHE A 464 16.24 -26.07 -21.33
N SER A 465 16.50 -25.40 -20.19
CA SER A 465 16.24 -25.97 -18.87
C SER A 465 14.74 -25.80 -18.57
N LYS A 466 13.95 -26.85 -18.81
CA LYS A 466 12.54 -26.88 -18.42
C LYS A 466 12.48 -27.03 -16.90
N PRO A 467 11.78 -26.16 -16.14
CA PRO A 467 11.60 -26.37 -14.71
C PRO A 467 10.91 -27.71 -14.48
N SER A 468 11.50 -28.57 -13.67
CA SER A 468 10.90 -29.84 -13.27
C SER A 468 9.96 -29.58 -12.10
N GLY A 469 8.64 -29.73 -12.32
CA GLY A 469 7.65 -29.89 -11.25
C GLY A 469 7.02 -28.59 -10.70
N ASP A 470 5.85 -28.77 -10.07
CA ASP A 470 4.87 -27.78 -9.61
C ASP A 470 5.32 -26.86 -8.45
N ASP A 471 6.63 -26.74 -8.18
CA ASP A 471 7.15 -25.80 -7.19
C ASP A 471 7.32 -24.41 -7.82
N GLU A 472 6.65 -23.39 -7.27
CA GLU A 472 6.69 -21.98 -7.75
C GLU A 472 8.11 -21.36 -7.83
N GLN A 473 9.11 -22.04 -7.30
CA GLN A 473 10.50 -21.66 -7.35
C GLN A 473 11.19 -22.42 -8.49
N GLU A 474 11.26 -21.83 -9.70
CA GLU A 474 12.02 -22.39 -10.81
C GLU A 474 13.44 -22.75 -10.34
N ASP A 475 13.73 -24.05 -10.24
CA ASP A 475 14.90 -24.56 -9.53
C ASP A 475 16.18 -24.49 -10.38
N TYR A 476 16.52 -23.28 -10.79
CA TYR A 476 17.76 -23.00 -11.51
C TYR A 476 19.01 -23.12 -10.61
N ALA A 477 18.83 -23.25 -9.29
CA ALA A 477 19.92 -23.41 -8.32
C ALA A 477 20.65 -24.74 -8.49
N HIS A 478 19.91 -25.79 -8.86
CA HIS A 478 20.42 -27.16 -9.04
C HIS A 478 20.67 -27.52 -10.51
N MET A 479 20.84 -26.53 -11.39
CA MET A 479 21.32 -26.78 -12.75
C MET A 479 22.64 -27.55 -12.66
N GLY A 480 22.68 -28.80 -13.12
CA GLY A 480 23.87 -29.66 -13.01
C GLY A 480 24.93 -29.37 -14.09
N GLY A 481 26.17 -29.74 -13.80
CA GLY A 481 27.27 -29.80 -14.78
C GLY A 481 27.85 -28.44 -15.18
N TRP A 482 28.25 -28.30 -16.45
CA TRP A 482 29.01 -27.14 -16.93
C TRP A 482 28.26 -25.81 -16.81
N ARG A 483 26.92 -25.83 -16.90
CA ARG A 483 26.06 -24.64 -16.81
C ARG A 483 26.17 -23.97 -15.43
N GLN A 484 26.14 -24.76 -14.36
CA GLN A 484 26.34 -24.28 -12.99
C GLN A 484 27.70 -23.61 -12.84
N THR A 485 28.74 -24.30 -13.32
CA THR A 485 30.11 -23.81 -13.23
C THR A 485 30.26 -22.46 -13.94
N VAL A 486 29.65 -22.30 -15.12
CA VAL A 486 29.66 -21.03 -15.86
C VAL A 486 28.91 -19.94 -15.08
N VAL A 487 27.70 -20.19 -14.60
CA VAL A 487 26.90 -19.22 -13.83
C VAL A 487 27.64 -18.76 -12.58
N VAL A 488 28.22 -19.69 -11.83
CA VAL A 488 28.96 -19.41 -10.59
C VAL A 488 30.25 -18.65 -10.88
N LYS A 489 31.11 -19.15 -11.78
CA LYS A 489 32.42 -18.52 -12.05
C LYS A 489 32.27 -17.14 -12.71
N SER A 490 31.34 -17.00 -13.66
CA SER A 490 31.03 -15.69 -14.26
C SER A 490 30.40 -14.75 -13.23
N GLY A 491 29.50 -15.24 -12.39
CA GLY A 491 28.88 -14.46 -11.32
C GLY A 491 29.90 -13.94 -10.30
N MET A 492 30.84 -14.77 -9.86
CA MET A 492 31.95 -14.36 -8.98
C MET A 492 32.79 -13.26 -9.62
N PHE A 493 33.21 -13.46 -10.87
CA PHE A 493 34.03 -12.49 -11.60
C PHE A 493 33.29 -11.17 -11.85
N LEU A 494 32.05 -11.22 -12.34
CA LEU A 494 31.26 -10.04 -12.68
C LEU A 494 30.83 -9.27 -11.42
N SER A 495 30.58 -9.96 -10.30
CA SER A 495 30.33 -9.29 -9.00
C SER A 495 31.59 -8.58 -8.50
N ARG A 496 32.77 -9.19 -8.66
CA ARG A 496 34.05 -8.54 -8.33
C ARG A 496 34.33 -7.34 -9.23
N ALA A 497 34.04 -7.45 -10.53
CA ALA A 497 34.15 -6.37 -11.50
C ALA A 497 33.18 -5.22 -11.18
N LEU A 498 31.95 -5.54 -10.78
CA LEU A 498 30.97 -4.55 -10.37
C LEU A 498 31.42 -3.79 -9.11
N LEU A 499 31.94 -4.49 -8.10
CA LEU A 499 32.57 -3.87 -6.93
C LEU A 499 33.74 -2.96 -7.32
N PHE A 500 34.59 -3.38 -8.26
CA PHE A 500 35.68 -2.56 -8.79
C PHE A 500 35.16 -1.28 -9.47
N VAL A 501 34.12 -1.38 -10.30
CA VAL A 501 33.48 -0.21 -10.94
C VAL A 501 32.91 0.75 -9.91
N ILE A 502 32.30 0.24 -8.84
CA ILE A 502 31.75 1.04 -7.73
C ILE A 502 32.87 1.69 -6.90
N GLY A 503 34.13 1.28 -7.04
CA GLY A 503 35.29 1.89 -6.38
C GLY A 503 35.93 1.03 -5.29
N PHE A 504 35.49 -0.21 -5.10
CA PHE A 504 36.12 -1.20 -4.21
C PHE A 504 37.26 -1.90 -4.94
N TYR A 505 38.36 -1.17 -5.14
CA TYR A 505 39.52 -1.66 -5.89
C TYR A 505 40.24 -2.78 -5.16
N TRP A 506 40.41 -2.63 -3.84
CA TRP A 506 41.08 -3.60 -2.98
C TRP A 506 40.20 -3.99 -1.80
N ILE A 507 40.14 -5.29 -1.50
CA ILE A 507 39.34 -5.87 -0.42
C ILE A 507 40.29 -6.78 0.37
N PRO A 508 40.97 -6.29 1.42
CA PRO A 508 41.80 -7.12 2.27
C PRO A 508 40.92 -8.13 3.02
N GLU A 509 41.36 -9.38 3.02
CA GLU A 509 40.68 -10.49 3.68
C GLU A 509 41.61 -11.11 4.71
N THR A 510 41.19 -11.11 5.97
CA THR A 510 41.94 -11.70 7.09
C THR A 510 41.27 -13.02 7.48
N SER A 511 42.03 -14.11 7.46
CA SER A 511 41.57 -15.42 7.94
C SER A 511 42.21 -15.72 9.29
N THR A 512 41.41 -15.87 10.33
CA THR A 512 41.90 -16.26 11.66
C THR A 512 42.31 -17.74 11.76
N GLN A 513 42.21 -18.53 10.68
CA GLN A 513 42.64 -19.94 10.67
C GLN A 513 44.16 -20.14 10.86
N GLU A 514 44.98 -19.11 10.62
CA GLU A 514 46.45 -19.24 10.68
C GLU A 514 47.02 -19.11 12.10
N ALA A 515 46.24 -18.70 13.11
CA ALA A 515 46.74 -18.47 14.47
C ALA A 515 46.68 -19.70 15.41
N GLU A 516 45.93 -20.76 15.06
CA GLU A 516 45.67 -21.92 15.96
C GLU A 516 45.92 -23.28 15.28
N ARG A 517 46.92 -23.40 14.39
CA ARG A 517 47.39 -24.72 13.95
C ARG A 517 48.35 -25.32 14.96
N SER A 518 47.81 -25.97 15.98
CA SER A 518 48.47 -27.10 16.65
C SER A 518 47.72 -28.38 16.30
N ASP A 519 48.39 -29.24 15.54
CA ASP A 519 48.17 -30.69 15.39
C ASP A 519 46.73 -31.22 15.53
N GLN A 520 46.01 -31.28 14.41
CA GLN A 520 45.21 -32.47 14.06
C GLN A 520 44.78 -32.45 12.59
N SER A 521 45.00 -33.57 11.93
CA SER A 521 44.59 -33.88 10.56
C SER A 521 43.08 -34.19 10.53
N ASP A 522 42.24 -33.17 10.68
CA ASP A 522 40.79 -33.32 10.55
C ASP A 522 40.31 -32.76 9.21
N GLU A 523 39.48 -33.54 8.50
CA GLU A 523 38.78 -33.10 7.30
C GLU A 523 38.10 -31.74 7.57
N ALA A 524 38.41 -30.72 6.76
CA ALA A 524 37.85 -29.38 6.93
C ALA A 524 36.32 -29.43 6.99
N ILE A 525 35.76 -29.21 8.19
CA ILE A 525 34.32 -29.24 8.46
C ILE A 525 33.63 -28.24 7.55
N ARG A 526 32.73 -28.73 6.68
CA ARG A 526 31.98 -27.87 5.76
C ARG A 526 30.88 -27.14 6.54
N PRO A 527 30.82 -25.80 6.55
CA PRO A 527 29.72 -25.08 7.20
C PRO A 527 28.40 -25.30 6.45
N GLY A 528 27.30 -25.40 7.18
CA GLY A 528 25.95 -25.43 6.60
C GLY A 528 25.48 -24.05 6.13
N ALA A 529 25.95 -22.98 6.77
CA ALA A 529 25.62 -21.61 6.40
C ALA A 529 26.80 -20.65 6.60
N ILE A 530 26.85 -19.58 5.82
CA ILE A 530 27.64 -18.38 6.08
C ILE A 530 26.77 -17.40 6.84
N VAL A 531 27.26 -16.91 7.98
CA VAL A 531 26.57 -15.92 8.81
C VAL A 531 27.39 -14.63 8.79
N SER A 532 26.78 -13.51 8.45
CA SER A 532 27.50 -12.24 8.32
C SER A 532 26.73 -11.09 8.97
N ASN A 533 27.44 -10.07 9.47
CA ASN A 533 26.81 -8.81 9.85
C ASN A 533 26.30 -8.09 8.59
N HIS A 534 25.27 -7.27 8.74
CA HIS A 534 24.61 -6.61 7.62
C HIS A 534 24.73 -5.09 7.72
N ILE A 535 25.44 -4.51 6.75
CA ILE A 535 25.74 -3.07 6.71
C ILE A 535 25.12 -2.44 5.46
N SER A 536 25.17 -3.13 4.32
CA SER A 536 24.77 -2.56 3.03
C SER A 536 24.23 -3.61 2.06
N TYR A 537 23.54 -3.18 1.01
CA TYR A 537 23.24 -4.10 -0.11
C TYR A 537 24.52 -4.56 -0.84
N LEU A 538 25.64 -3.84 -0.65
CA LEU A 538 26.97 -4.18 -1.17
C LEU A 538 27.53 -5.47 -0.56
N ASP A 539 27.08 -5.84 0.64
CA ASP A 539 27.47 -7.09 1.31
C ASP A 539 27.17 -8.29 0.40
N ILE A 540 26.02 -8.27 -0.27
CA ILE A 540 25.59 -9.31 -1.21
C ILE A 540 26.58 -9.42 -2.37
N LEU A 541 27.00 -8.29 -2.96
CA LEU A 541 27.96 -8.28 -4.06
C LEU A 541 29.32 -8.85 -3.65
N TYR A 542 29.78 -8.54 -2.43
CA TYR A 542 31.02 -9.11 -1.91
C TYR A 542 30.90 -10.63 -1.76
N HIS A 543 29.87 -11.13 -1.08
CA HIS A 543 29.68 -12.56 -0.89
C HIS A 543 29.45 -13.30 -2.21
N MET A 544 28.75 -12.67 -3.17
CA MET A 544 28.66 -13.18 -4.54
C MET A 544 30.03 -13.29 -5.22
N SER A 545 30.89 -12.29 -5.03
CA SER A 545 32.24 -12.30 -5.60
C SER A 545 33.17 -13.35 -4.97
N ALA A 546 32.99 -13.63 -3.67
CA ALA A 546 33.91 -14.45 -2.90
C ALA A 546 33.54 -15.95 -2.90
N SER A 547 32.26 -16.28 -2.78
CA SER A 547 31.80 -17.68 -2.68
C SER A 547 30.50 -17.98 -3.43
N PHE A 548 29.84 -16.96 -4.01
CA PHE A 548 28.59 -17.11 -4.76
C PHE A 548 27.51 -17.93 -4.02
N PRO A 549 27.18 -17.60 -2.76
CA PRO A 549 26.21 -18.36 -1.98
C PRO A 549 24.78 -18.06 -2.44
N SER A 550 23.83 -18.88 -1.99
CA SER A 550 22.40 -18.55 -2.09
C SER A 550 21.96 -17.62 -0.96
N PHE A 551 20.98 -16.76 -1.22
CA PHE A 551 20.51 -15.74 -0.27
C PHE A 551 19.03 -15.89 0.06
N VAL A 552 18.61 -15.23 1.13
CA VAL A 552 17.19 -15.00 1.45
C VAL A 552 16.80 -13.60 0.96
N ALA A 553 15.86 -13.51 0.01
CA ALA A 553 15.49 -12.25 -0.64
C ALA A 553 13.98 -12.02 -0.67
N LYS A 554 13.52 -10.77 -0.81
CA LYS A 554 12.09 -10.47 -1.05
C LYS A 554 11.66 -11.03 -2.42
N ARG A 555 10.42 -11.54 -2.55
CA ARG A 555 9.91 -12.04 -3.86
C ARG A 555 9.96 -10.99 -4.99
N SER A 556 9.83 -9.70 -4.66
CA SER A 556 9.97 -8.60 -5.63
C SER A 556 11.34 -8.56 -6.31
N VAL A 557 12.41 -9.02 -5.65
CA VAL A 557 13.76 -9.13 -6.24
C VAL A 557 13.75 -10.09 -7.43
N GLY A 558 13.01 -11.19 -7.34
CA GLY A 558 12.84 -12.16 -8.44
C GLY A 558 12.08 -11.59 -9.65
N LYS A 559 11.40 -10.44 -9.50
CA LYS A 559 10.64 -9.76 -10.56
C LYS A 559 11.39 -8.57 -11.17
N LEU A 560 12.54 -8.16 -10.60
CA LEU A 560 13.30 -7.02 -11.10
C LEU A 560 13.88 -7.31 -12.51
N PRO A 561 13.87 -6.32 -13.43
CA PRO A 561 14.47 -6.49 -14.75
C PRO A 561 15.96 -6.78 -14.61
N LEU A 562 16.48 -7.74 -15.40
CA LEU A 562 17.85 -8.27 -15.37
C LEU A 562 18.21 -9.05 -14.08
N VAL A 563 17.96 -8.46 -12.91
CA VAL A 563 18.30 -9.02 -11.59
C VAL A 563 17.48 -10.26 -11.26
N GLY A 564 16.20 -10.32 -11.67
CA GLY A 564 15.31 -11.42 -11.33
C GLY A 564 15.80 -12.79 -11.78
N LEU A 565 16.28 -12.89 -13.04
CA LEU A 565 16.84 -14.14 -13.55
C LEU A 565 18.16 -14.50 -12.86
N ILE A 566 19.03 -13.53 -12.64
CA ILE A 566 20.30 -13.71 -11.91
C ILE A 566 20.03 -14.26 -10.49
N SER A 567 19.07 -13.66 -9.80
CA SER A 567 18.60 -14.05 -8.47
C SER A 567 18.02 -15.48 -8.44
N LYS A 568 17.33 -15.91 -9.50
CA LYS A 568 16.87 -17.29 -9.63
C LYS A 568 18.03 -18.26 -9.86
N CYS A 569 18.99 -17.91 -10.72
CA CYS A 569 20.20 -18.71 -10.96
C CYS A 569 21.10 -18.85 -9.71
N LEU A 570 21.13 -17.83 -8.85
CA LEU A 570 21.76 -17.87 -7.51
C LEU A 570 21.09 -18.86 -6.56
N GLY A 571 19.86 -19.28 -6.87
CA GLY A 571 19.04 -20.06 -5.97
C GLY A 571 18.55 -19.26 -4.77
N CYS A 572 18.31 -17.96 -4.89
CA CYS A 572 17.78 -17.17 -3.77
C CYS A 572 16.45 -17.76 -3.27
N VAL A 573 16.34 -18.06 -1.97
CA VAL A 573 15.06 -18.38 -1.34
C VAL A 573 14.26 -17.09 -1.29
N TYR A 574 13.18 -17.04 -2.06
CA TYR A 574 12.29 -15.89 -2.01
C TYR A 574 11.38 -16.01 -0.80
N VAL A 575 11.56 -15.10 0.13
CA VAL A 575 10.65 -14.93 1.25
C VAL A 575 9.38 -14.29 0.73
N GLN A 576 8.35 -15.12 0.70
CA GLN A 576 6.98 -14.67 0.88
C GLN A 576 6.64 -14.79 2.36
N ARG A 577 5.99 -13.78 2.92
CA ARG A 577 5.51 -13.82 4.30
C ARG A 577 4.09 -14.38 4.38
N GLU A 578 3.65 -15.19 3.42
CA GLU A 578 2.24 -15.59 3.40
C GLU A 578 1.91 -16.97 2.75
N SER A 579 2.72 -18.04 2.87
CA SER A 579 2.27 -19.38 2.45
C SER A 579 1.60 -20.11 3.61
N LYS A 580 0.28 -20.08 3.66
CA LYS A 580 -0.56 -20.99 4.46
C LYS A 580 -0.99 -22.19 3.60
N SER A 581 -0.05 -22.93 3.01
CA SER A 581 -0.38 -24.30 2.58
C SER A 581 0.14 -25.25 3.65
N SER A 582 -0.71 -26.19 4.06
CA SER A 582 -0.40 -27.21 5.07
C SER A 582 0.80 -28.08 4.71
N ASP A 583 1.22 -28.08 3.44
CA ASP A 583 2.36 -28.83 2.92
C ASP A 583 3.63 -27.98 2.64
N PHE A 584 3.57 -26.65 2.78
CA PHE A 584 4.76 -25.80 2.56
C PHE A 584 5.54 -25.63 3.86
N LYS A 585 6.74 -26.21 3.90
CA LYS A 585 7.77 -25.84 4.87
C LYS A 585 7.96 -24.32 4.75
N GLY A 586 7.54 -23.54 5.75
CA GLY A 586 7.74 -22.07 5.74
C GLY A 586 9.20 -21.68 5.48
N VAL A 587 9.51 -20.40 5.30
CA VAL A 587 10.89 -19.94 5.00
C VAL A 587 11.93 -20.51 5.97
N SER A 588 11.61 -20.61 7.26
CA SER A 588 12.48 -21.27 8.25
C SER A 588 12.70 -22.75 7.94
N GLY A 589 11.68 -23.47 7.49
CA GLY A 589 11.78 -24.86 7.05
C GLY A 589 12.64 -25.04 5.80
N VAL A 590 12.47 -24.17 4.79
CA VAL A 590 13.31 -24.19 3.56
C VAL A 590 14.76 -23.84 3.88
N VAL A 591 14.99 -22.79 4.68
CA VAL A 591 16.32 -22.43 5.18
C VAL A 591 16.92 -23.61 5.94
N ASN A 592 16.13 -24.26 6.82
CA ASN A 592 16.63 -25.38 7.61
C ASN A 592 17.02 -26.60 6.78
N GLU A 593 16.29 -26.86 5.71
CA GLU A 593 16.59 -27.94 4.78
C GLU A 593 17.86 -27.65 3.98
N ARG A 594 17.98 -26.45 3.41
CA ARG A 594 19.14 -26.05 2.61
C ARG A 594 20.44 -25.96 3.40
N VAL A 595 20.38 -25.45 4.63
CA VAL A 595 21.56 -25.39 5.52
C VAL A 595 22.04 -26.80 5.87
N ARG A 596 21.11 -27.74 6.09
CA ARG A 596 21.42 -29.14 6.35
C ARG A 596 21.98 -29.84 5.12
N GLU A 597 21.36 -29.61 3.95
CA GLU A 597 21.81 -30.14 2.68
C GLU A 597 23.21 -29.63 2.33
N ALA A 598 23.47 -28.32 2.50
CA ALA A 598 24.78 -27.72 2.25
C ALA A 598 25.89 -28.32 3.14
N HIS A 599 25.56 -28.72 4.37
CA HIS A 599 26.49 -29.41 5.28
C HIS A 599 26.77 -30.85 4.85
N GLN A 600 25.74 -31.57 4.40
CA GLN A 600 25.82 -33.00 4.05
C GLN A 600 26.31 -33.25 2.62
N ASN A 601 26.01 -32.37 1.67
CA ASN A 601 26.29 -32.50 0.25
C ASN A 601 27.31 -31.46 -0.22
N LYS A 602 28.51 -31.93 -0.63
CA LYS A 602 29.58 -31.04 -1.12
C LYS A 602 29.21 -30.27 -2.40
N SER A 603 28.22 -30.75 -3.15
CA SER A 603 27.74 -30.12 -4.40
C SER A 603 26.60 -29.13 -4.18
N ALA A 604 25.97 -29.11 -3.01
CA ALA A 604 24.88 -28.19 -2.70
C ALA A 604 25.42 -26.77 -2.40
N PRO A 605 24.77 -25.70 -2.89
CA PRO A 605 25.22 -24.34 -2.66
C PRO A 605 25.09 -23.96 -1.18
N VAL A 606 26.15 -23.39 -0.62
CA VAL A 606 26.11 -22.87 0.75
C VAL A 606 25.17 -21.67 0.81
N MET A 607 24.38 -21.59 1.87
CA MET A 607 23.45 -20.50 2.10
C MET A 607 24.10 -19.40 2.93
N MET A 608 23.83 -18.14 2.59
CA MET A 608 24.32 -16.98 3.34
C MET A 608 23.15 -16.22 3.97
N LEU A 609 23.30 -15.92 5.25
CA LEU A 609 22.27 -15.35 6.12
C LEU A 609 22.81 -14.16 6.92
N PHE A 610 21.98 -13.12 7.00
CA PHE A 610 22.18 -11.95 7.85
C PHE A 610 21.25 -12.03 9.07
N PRO A 611 21.69 -12.64 10.18
CA PRO A 611 20.81 -12.95 11.31
C PRO A 611 20.28 -11.71 12.03
N GLU A 612 20.89 -10.54 11.86
CA GLU A 612 20.38 -9.24 12.35
C GLU A 612 19.01 -8.89 11.75
N GLY A 613 18.73 -9.35 10.53
CA GLY A 613 17.47 -9.13 9.83
C GLY A 613 17.20 -7.68 9.40
N THR A 614 18.15 -6.78 9.57
CA THR A 614 18.22 -5.41 9.02
C THR A 614 19.67 -4.93 9.00
N THR A 615 19.95 -3.79 8.36
CA THR A 615 21.29 -3.19 8.30
C THR A 615 21.59 -2.26 9.49
N THR A 616 22.87 -2.14 9.87
CA THR A 616 23.37 -1.16 10.85
C THR A 616 24.32 -0.15 10.20
N ASN A 617 24.83 0.80 10.99
CA ASN A 617 25.89 1.72 10.58
C ASN A 617 27.29 1.06 10.49
N GLY A 618 27.41 -0.21 10.87
CA GLY A 618 28.65 -0.99 10.80
C GLY A 618 29.52 -0.96 12.06
N GLU A 619 29.17 -0.18 13.08
CA GLU A 619 29.86 -0.17 14.38
C GLU A 619 29.19 -1.12 15.39
N TYR A 620 27.91 -1.42 15.16
CA TYR A 620 27.07 -2.20 16.06
C TYR A 620 26.63 -3.52 15.43
N LEU A 621 26.36 -4.50 16.31
CA LEU A 621 25.82 -5.81 15.97
C LEU A 621 24.50 -6.06 16.72
N LEU A 622 23.41 -6.22 15.97
CA LEU A 622 22.06 -6.43 16.52
C LEU A 622 21.87 -7.87 17.03
N PRO A 623 20.78 -8.16 17.79
CA PRO A 623 20.47 -9.51 18.22
C PRO A 623 20.23 -10.45 17.03
N PHE A 624 20.80 -11.64 17.09
CA PHE A 624 20.72 -12.62 16.01
C PHE A 624 19.42 -13.41 16.06
N LYS A 625 18.73 -13.49 14.92
CA LYS A 625 17.58 -14.38 14.74
C LYS A 625 18.05 -15.83 14.62
N THR A 626 17.27 -16.76 15.15
CA THR A 626 17.62 -18.19 15.26
C THR A 626 17.61 -18.97 13.94
N GLY A 627 17.13 -18.37 12.84
CA GLY A 627 16.90 -19.10 11.57
C GLY A 627 18.11 -19.81 10.98
N ALA A 628 19.32 -19.24 11.11
CA ALA A 628 20.56 -19.90 10.65
C ALA A 628 21.03 -21.05 11.57
N PHE A 629 20.50 -21.09 12.80
CA PHE A 629 21.01 -21.89 13.90
C PHE A 629 20.11 -23.08 14.24
N LEU A 630 18.81 -23.01 13.90
CA LEU A 630 17.84 -24.11 14.00
C LEU A 630 18.32 -25.45 13.40
N PRO A 631 19.10 -25.51 12.30
CA PRO A 631 19.55 -26.77 11.70
C PRO A 631 20.62 -27.52 12.49
N LYS A 632 21.15 -26.92 13.56
CA LYS A 632 22.23 -27.49 14.39
C LYS A 632 23.55 -27.75 13.65
N ALA A 633 23.67 -27.22 12.43
CA ALA A 633 24.87 -27.34 11.60
C ALA A 633 25.92 -26.28 11.98
N PRO A 634 27.22 -26.56 11.73
CA PRO A 634 28.26 -25.55 11.88
C PRO A 634 28.02 -24.35 10.96
N VAL A 635 28.34 -23.14 11.42
CA VAL A 635 28.24 -21.90 10.62
C VAL A 635 29.62 -21.30 10.40
N LEU A 636 29.80 -20.59 9.28
CA LEU A 636 30.99 -19.78 9.02
C LEU A 636 30.69 -18.30 9.28
N PRO A 637 31.16 -17.72 10.39
CA PRO A 637 30.99 -16.30 10.66
C PRO A 637 31.94 -15.45 9.79
N VAL A 638 31.39 -14.43 9.13
CA VAL A 638 32.15 -13.48 8.30
C VAL A 638 31.79 -12.06 8.71
N ILE A 639 32.79 -11.29 9.11
CA ILE A 639 32.61 -9.89 9.54
C ILE A 639 33.04 -8.97 8.39
N LEU A 640 32.15 -8.07 7.99
CA LEU A 640 32.38 -7.02 7.02
C LEU A 640 32.54 -5.68 7.74
N ARG A 641 33.50 -4.87 7.29
CA ARG A 641 33.70 -3.49 7.75
C ARG A 641 33.88 -2.56 6.56
N TYR A 642 33.25 -1.40 6.60
CA TYR A 642 33.37 -0.38 5.56
C TYR A 642 34.08 0.87 6.09
N PRO A 643 35.43 0.90 6.12
CA PRO A 643 36.14 2.13 6.45
C PRO A 643 35.78 3.25 5.46
N TYR A 644 35.55 4.45 5.97
CA TYR A 644 35.27 5.61 5.12
C TYR A 644 35.88 6.88 5.69
N GLN A 645 36.15 7.84 4.80
CA GLN A 645 36.58 9.19 5.19
C GLN A 645 35.46 10.23 5.01
N ARG A 646 34.66 10.10 3.95
CA ARG A 646 33.67 11.11 3.55
C ARG A 646 32.24 10.58 3.60
N PHE A 647 31.91 9.58 2.79
CA PHE A 647 30.58 8.95 2.76
C PHE A 647 30.67 7.53 3.30
N SER A 648 29.75 7.17 4.19
CA SER A 648 29.58 5.83 4.71
C SER A 648 28.82 4.94 3.72
N PRO A 649 29.39 3.80 3.30
CA PRO A 649 28.66 2.81 2.48
C PRO A 649 27.51 2.10 3.21
N ALA A 650 27.32 2.32 4.52
CA ALA A 650 26.21 1.78 5.27
C ALA A 650 24.86 2.26 4.72
N TRP A 651 23.93 1.32 4.54
CA TRP A 651 22.59 1.62 4.08
C TRP A 651 21.61 1.54 5.25
N ASP A 652 21.74 2.47 6.19
CA ASP A 652 20.96 2.52 7.42
C ASP A 652 19.75 3.46 7.34
N THR A 653 19.98 4.76 7.14
CA THR A 653 19.07 5.91 7.31
C THR A 653 19.03 6.81 6.09
N ILE A 654 19.57 6.39 4.96
CA ILE A 654 19.61 7.20 3.74
C ILE A 654 18.77 6.55 2.64
N SER A 655 18.09 7.37 1.83
CA SER A 655 17.28 6.85 0.73
C SER A 655 18.17 6.14 -0.31
N GLY A 656 17.66 5.04 -0.89
CA GLY A 656 18.45 4.21 -1.80
C GLY A 656 19.03 4.98 -3.00
N VAL A 657 18.22 5.83 -3.64
CA VAL A 657 18.69 6.66 -4.77
C VAL A 657 19.82 7.60 -4.35
N ARG A 658 19.69 8.26 -3.19
CA ARG A 658 20.71 9.18 -2.69
C ARG A 658 21.99 8.43 -2.30
N HIS A 659 21.86 7.27 -1.65
CA HIS A 659 22.97 6.41 -1.29
C HIS A 659 23.76 5.98 -2.54
N VAL A 660 23.08 5.48 -3.57
CA VAL A 660 23.70 5.07 -4.84
C VAL A 660 24.46 6.23 -5.49
N ILE A 661 23.84 7.42 -5.58
CA ILE A 661 24.47 8.61 -6.18
C ILE A 661 25.76 8.96 -5.43
N LEU A 662 25.69 9.08 -4.09
CA LEU A 662 26.84 9.48 -3.28
C LEU A 662 27.96 8.43 -3.31
N LEU A 663 27.61 7.14 -3.25
CA LEU A 663 28.55 6.03 -3.38
C LEU A 663 29.26 6.06 -4.74
N PHE A 664 28.52 6.27 -5.82
CA PHE A 664 29.08 6.31 -7.18
C PHE A 664 29.94 7.55 -7.42
N CYS A 665 29.70 8.64 -6.68
CA CYS A 665 30.56 9.82 -6.69
C CYS A 665 31.87 9.66 -5.92
N GLN A 666 32.05 8.61 -5.10
CA GLN A 666 33.32 8.39 -4.39
C GLN A 666 34.36 7.73 -5.28
N PHE A 667 35.54 8.34 -5.40
CA PHE A 667 36.62 7.76 -6.21
C PHE A 667 37.05 6.37 -5.69
N VAL A 668 37.28 6.23 -4.38
CA VAL A 668 37.63 4.96 -3.73
C VAL A 668 36.60 4.65 -2.63
N ASN A 669 36.23 3.39 -2.55
CA ASN A 669 35.47 2.80 -1.46
C ASN A 669 36.28 1.67 -0.82
N HIS A 670 36.21 1.50 0.50
CA HIS A 670 36.96 0.48 1.24
C HIS A 670 36.01 -0.54 1.87
N LEU A 671 36.37 -1.81 1.75
CA LEU A 671 35.71 -2.94 2.40
C LEU A 671 36.80 -3.86 2.94
N GLU A 672 36.72 -4.19 4.21
CA GLU A 672 37.59 -5.17 4.88
C GLU A 672 36.75 -6.35 5.34
N VAL A 673 37.34 -7.54 5.26
CA VAL A 673 36.64 -8.78 5.55
C VAL A 673 37.46 -9.63 6.50
N THR A 674 36.84 -10.04 7.62
CA THR A 674 37.43 -11.00 8.55
C THR A 674 36.64 -12.29 8.51
N ARG A 675 37.27 -13.39 8.11
CA ARG A 675 36.70 -14.75 8.16
C ARG A 675 37.11 -15.44 9.45
N LEU A 676 36.11 -15.78 10.26
CA LEU A 676 36.34 -16.55 11.48
C LEU A 676 36.43 -18.05 11.18
N PRO A 677 37.01 -18.86 12.09
CA PRO A 677 36.94 -20.30 11.97
C PRO A 677 35.48 -20.78 11.95
N VAL A 678 35.25 -21.96 11.36
CA VAL A 678 33.92 -22.58 11.35
C VAL A 678 33.49 -22.84 12.79
N TYR A 679 32.37 -22.24 13.19
CA TYR A 679 31.82 -22.39 14.52
C TYR A 679 30.99 -23.67 14.60
N CYS A 680 31.43 -24.62 15.43
CA CYS A 680 30.71 -25.87 15.67
C CYS A 680 29.90 -25.75 16.97
N PRO A 681 28.57 -25.92 16.94
CA PRO A 681 27.76 -25.78 18.14
C PRO A 681 28.03 -26.93 19.13
N SER A 682 28.15 -26.59 20.40
CA SER A 682 28.14 -27.53 21.53
C SER A 682 26.80 -28.26 21.66
N GLN A 683 26.73 -29.29 22.49
CA GLN A 683 25.47 -30.01 22.70
C GLN A 683 24.38 -29.10 23.29
N GLU A 684 24.73 -28.20 24.21
CA GLU A 684 23.80 -27.23 24.80
C GLU A 684 23.24 -26.26 23.74
N GLU A 685 24.09 -25.76 22.84
CA GLU A 685 23.68 -24.88 21.74
C GLU A 685 22.85 -25.58 20.67
N LYS A 686 23.08 -26.87 20.47
CA LYS A 686 22.22 -27.70 19.61
C LYS A 686 20.82 -27.86 20.20
N ASP A 687 20.69 -27.78 21.52
CA ASP A 687 19.41 -27.91 22.22
C ASP A 687 18.73 -26.54 22.45
N ASP A 688 19.50 -25.45 22.49
CA ASP A 688 19.03 -24.05 22.50
C ASP A 688 19.60 -23.23 21.31
N PRO A 689 18.85 -23.12 20.20
CA PRO A 689 19.24 -22.31 19.04
C PRO A 689 19.41 -20.81 19.34
N LYS A 690 18.78 -20.28 20.40
CA LYS A 690 18.96 -18.89 20.82
C LYS A 690 20.32 -18.71 21.49
N LEU A 691 20.70 -19.64 22.37
CA LEU A 691 22.04 -19.69 22.95
C LEU A 691 23.13 -19.78 21.86
N TYR A 692 22.91 -20.63 20.85
CA TYR A 692 23.81 -20.73 19.70
C TYR A 692 23.94 -19.39 18.95
N ALA A 693 22.82 -18.75 18.64
CA ALA A 693 22.80 -17.45 17.96
C ALA A 693 23.54 -16.37 18.77
N ASP A 694 23.31 -16.32 20.09
CA ASP A 694 23.91 -15.35 21.00
C ASP A 694 25.42 -15.58 21.18
N ASN A 695 25.89 -16.83 21.21
CA ASN A 695 27.32 -17.13 21.31
C ASN A 695 28.07 -16.80 20.02
N VAL A 696 27.47 -17.08 18.85
CA VAL A 696 28.05 -16.65 17.56
C VAL A 696 28.05 -15.13 17.45
N ARG A 697 27.00 -14.44 17.90
CA ARG A 697 26.94 -12.98 17.98
C ARG A 697 28.07 -12.43 18.86
N LYS A 698 28.27 -12.97 20.06
CA LYS A 698 29.35 -12.56 20.98
C LYS A 698 30.73 -12.76 20.37
N LEU A 699 30.96 -13.90 19.72
CA LEU A 699 32.23 -14.17 19.03
C LEU A 699 32.48 -13.15 17.91
N MET A 700 31.46 -12.87 17.08
CA MET A 700 31.58 -11.87 16.01
C MET A 700 31.81 -10.47 16.56
N ALA A 701 31.18 -10.12 17.68
CA ALA A 701 31.37 -8.84 18.36
C ALA A 701 32.81 -8.69 18.89
N ASP A 702 33.33 -9.71 19.58
CA ASP A 702 34.69 -9.74 20.12
C ASP A 702 35.74 -9.62 19.00
N LYS A 703 35.67 -10.51 17.99
CA LYS A 703 36.66 -10.54 16.90
C LYS A 703 36.54 -9.37 15.92
N GLY A 704 35.34 -8.82 15.77
CA GLY A 704 35.06 -7.69 14.89
C GLY A 704 35.24 -6.32 15.56
N ASN A 705 35.47 -6.29 16.87
CA ASN A 705 35.41 -5.08 17.69
C ASN A 705 34.10 -4.30 17.45
N LEU A 706 32.97 -5.02 17.43
CA LEU A 706 31.63 -4.46 17.20
C LEU A 706 30.89 -4.32 18.53
N ILE A 707 30.12 -3.24 18.67
CA ILE A 707 29.33 -2.96 19.87
C ILE A 707 28.00 -3.74 19.79
N MET A 708 27.72 -4.59 20.78
CA MET A 708 26.41 -5.25 20.83
C MET A 708 25.33 -4.26 21.26
N ALA A 709 24.26 -4.15 20.48
CA ALA A 709 23.08 -3.36 20.83
C ALA A 709 21.83 -4.24 20.90
N ASP A 710 20.99 -4.05 21.92
CA ASP A 710 19.75 -4.82 22.08
C ASP A 710 18.54 -4.09 21.49
N ILE A 711 18.73 -3.61 20.26
CA ILE A 711 17.71 -2.95 19.43
C ILE A 711 17.60 -3.66 18.09
N GLY A 712 16.51 -3.43 17.36
CA GLY A 712 16.23 -4.11 16.11
C GLY A 712 15.48 -3.26 15.10
N LEU A 713 14.85 -3.94 14.15
CA LEU A 713 14.13 -3.30 13.05
C LEU A 713 13.01 -2.36 13.54
N ALA A 714 12.45 -2.59 14.73
CA ALA A 714 11.42 -1.73 15.30
C ALA A 714 11.99 -0.34 15.67
N GLU A 715 13.04 -0.31 16.47
CA GLU A 715 13.74 0.91 16.88
C GLU A 715 14.34 1.64 15.67
N LYS A 716 14.81 0.90 14.66
CA LYS A 716 15.25 1.50 13.39
C LYS A 716 14.14 2.29 12.70
N ARG A 717 12.91 1.77 12.69
CA ARG A 717 11.74 2.45 12.11
C ARG A 717 11.34 3.67 12.94
N GLU A 718 11.37 3.56 14.28
CA GLU A 718 11.16 4.70 15.17
C GLU A 718 12.15 5.83 14.88
N TYR A 719 13.43 5.47 14.76
CA TYR A 719 14.49 6.42 14.45
C TYR A 719 14.29 7.07 13.08
N HIS A 720 14.00 6.29 12.03
CA HIS A 720 13.71 6.83 10.69
C HIS A 720 12.52 7.78 10.66
N ALA A 721 11.44 7.43 11.37
CA ALA A 721 10.25 8.27 11.45
C ALA A 721 10.57 9.62 12.11
N ALA A 722 11.31 9.60 13.22
CA ALA A 722 11.76 10.81 13.90
C ALA A 722 12.65 11.69 13.01
N LEU A 723 13.57 11.09 12.25
CA LEU A 723 14.45 11.81 11.32
C LEU A 723 13.70 12.47 10.15
N ASN A 724 12.54 11.94 9.76
CA ASN A 724 11.67 12.53 8.74
C ASN A 724 10.68 13.56 9.31
N GLY A 725 10.79 13.93 10.60
CA GLY A 725 9.94 14.91 11.25
C GLY A 725 8.61 14.36 11.78
N ASN A 726 8.45 13.03 11.82
CA ASN A 726 7.23 12.36 12.24
C ASN A 726 7.32 11.98 13.74
N ASN A 727 7.20 12.96 14.64
CA ASN A 727 7.41 12.80 16.09
C ASN A 727 6.22 12.17 16.86
N SER A 728 5.16 11.73 16.20
CA SER A 728 3.95 11.19 16.87
C SER A 728 4.12 9.76 17.43
N LEU A 729 5.23 9.05 17.14
CA LEU A 729 5.53 7.70 17.66
C LEU A 729 5.84 7.66 19.16
N ARG A 730 6.25 8.79 19.77
CA ARG A 730 6.92 8.77 21.08
C ARG A 730 5.97 8.68 22.28
N THR A 731 4.71 9.09 22.14
CA THR A 731 3.74 9.10 23.25
C THR A 731 3.23 7.70 23.59
N VAL A 732 3.60 6.68 22.80
CA VAL A 732 2.92 5.38 22.84
C VAL A 732 3.59 4.31 23.70
N LEU A 733 4.91 4.32 23.81
CA LEU A 733 5.64 3.22 24.47
C LEU A 733 6.15 3.55 25.88
N HIS A 734 6.13 4.83 26.29
CA HIS A 734 6.60 5.23 27.63
C HIS A 734 5.58 5.01 28.77
N GLN A 735 4.33 4.64 28.47
CA GLN A 735 3.32 4.34 29.50
C GLN A 735 3.43 2.93 30.10
N LYS A 736 4.55 2.22 29.88
CA LYS A 736 4.79 0.87 30.41
C LYS A 736 5.88 0.80 31.49
N ALA A 737 6.35 1.94 31.96
CA ALA A 737 7.28 2.03 33.09
C ALA A 737 6.83 3.14 34.04
N GLU A 738 5.66 2.95 34.65
CA GLU A 738 5.29 3.42 36.00
C GLU A 738 4.24 2.46 36.58
#